data_AF-A0A8C7P7B8-F1
#
_entry.id   AF-A0A8C7P7B8-F1
#
_cell.length_a   1.000
_cell.length_b   1.000
_cell.length_c   1.000
_cell.angle_alpha   90.00
_cell.angle_beta   90.00
_cell.angle_gamma   90.00
#
_symmetry.space_group_name_H-M   'P 1'
#
loop_
_entity.id
_entity.type
_entity.pdbx_description
1 polymer ?
#
loop_
_entity_poly.entity_id
_entity_poly.type
_entity_poly.pdbx_seq_one_letter_code
_entity_poly.pdbx_strand_id
1 'polypeptide(L)'
;MVLMNPVISKLTGKLVVLASASPRRLEILTNVGLRFEVVPSWFKETLDKRLFKTPHEYAVETAKQKALEVAKRMPFKHLKTPDIVIGADTVVVSKASYINVFYPSYHSGYYFLYTVLVVFFSQTVDGLILEKPVDKQDAYRMLSRLSGKEHSVFTGVAIILCHEKEDEEIDYQVIDFYEETKVKFADLSDDLLWEYINSGEPMDKAGGYGIQALGGMLVEYVHGDFLNVVGFPLNQFCKKLGLIFSPPGSLTHNSTQTSPQGSPVDTVPPAEPAASSPTHNGPPDSQGQNIPSASTAHNVKQEESGCGEGEVPWTLVNNLSKCSANGEAEPQGISDPAAPDLTSRGTIQMQNVREHETEDGKEKLSKMIELMDGFKASKVLFTASKLRVFDVLRSSKKGELQAEDVAQEIKASIKGTERLLEACVSLGLLQRTGKEYTNTAMSRHFLLSDGPLSLQGYIQHCNELVWPLFTHLETAVREGTNQHEKAFGKTSNLFQDAYYSRHEVKLRFMKAMHSIAKVSGRDVATAFDLSKYKTACDLGGCTGAMAYEFAKAHPGLSVTMFDLPEVIEMSSHFRPHDADDRVSFVAGDFFKDELPKADVYILARILHDWSDEKVHILLSKIAKACNPGCCVLVSEIFLDEDRKGPSRGLLQALSLTEGRQRSASEYSLLLKSHGFTAAQVKHTHNLLDAILCVTE
;
A
#
# COMPACT_ATOMS: atom_id res chain seq x y z
N MET A 1 -5.22 21.13 1.53
CA MET A 1 -6.46 20.86 2.27
C MET A 1 -6.47 21.74 3.53
N VAL A 2 -7.01 22.96 3.46
CA VAL A 2 -6.92 23.99 4.53
C VAL A 2 -8.32 24.55 4.81
N LEU A 3 -9.20 23.76 5.42
CA LEU A 3 -10.57 24.20 5.74
C LEU A 3 -10.85 24.37 7.25
N MET A 4 -9.87 24.10 8.12
CA MET A 4 -10.06 24.10 9.60
C MET A 4 -9.03 24.90 10.41
N ASN A 5 -8.17 25.68 9.76
CA ASN A 5 -7.09 26.43 10.43
C ASN A 5 -7.56 27.35 11.59
N PRO A 6 -8.77 27.98 11.58
CA PRO A 6 -9.19 28.86 12.67
C PRO A 6 -9.51 28.15 13.99
N VAL A 7 -10.03 26.91 13.95
CA VAL A 7 -10.47 26.18 15.16
C VAL A 7 -9.37 25.28 15.69
N ILE A 8 -8.64 24.59 14.80
CA ILE A 8 -7.54 23.70 15.20
C ILE A 8 -6.35 24.50 15.75
N SER A 9 -6.10 25.71 15.22
CA SER A 9 -5.05 26.58 15.78
C SER A 9 -5.29 26.97 17.24
N LYS A 10 -6.55 27.04 17.70
CA LYS A 10 -6.91 27.30 19.11
C LYS A 10 -6.58 26.14 20.06
N LEU A 11 -6.31 24.96 19.50
CA LEU A 11 -5.87 23.78 20.24
C LEU A 11 -4.34 23.66 20.28
N THR A 12 -3.61 24.57 19.62
CA THR A 12 -2.14 24.59 19.65
C THR A 12 -1.65 24.80 21.08
N GLY A 13 -0.79 23.90 21.55
CA GLY A 13 -0.23 23.95 22.90
C GLY A 13 -1.09 23.29 23.99
N LYS A 14 -2.31 22.83 23.65
CA LYS A 14 -3.16 22.04 24.57
C LYS A 14 -2.87 20.55 24.45
N LEU A 15 -2.89 19.83 25.57
CA LEU A 15 -2.93 18.38 25.60
C LEU A 15 -4.35 17.89 25.28
N VAL A 16 -4.57 17.56 24.01
CA VAL A 16 -5.80 16.91 23.55
C VAL A 16 -5.63 15.39 23.64
N VAL A 17 -6.62 14.69 24.21
CA VAL A 17 -6.62 13.24 24.38
C VAL A 17 -7.86 12.65 23.71
N LEU A 18 -7.67 11.60 22.92
CA LEU A 18 -8.75 10.78 22.39
C LEU A 18 -8.95 9.55 23.29
N ALA A 19 -10.09 9.51 23.99
CA ALA A 19 -10.52 8.42 24.86
C ALA A 19 -11.08 7.23 24.08
N SER A 20 -10.40 6.77 23.03
CA SER A 20 -10.90 5.72 22.14
C SER A 20 -9.79 4.87 21.54
N ALA A 21 -10.00 3.55 21.50
CA ALA A 21 -9.18 2.61 20.72
C ALA A 21 -9.72 2.39 19.29
N SER A 22 -10.74 3.14 18.85
CA SER A 22 -11.33 2.97 17.52
C SER A 22 -10.38 3.51 16.44
N PRO A 23 -9.87 2.65 15.53
CA PRO A 23 -8.97 3.11 14.46
C PRO A 23 -9.65 4.11 13.53
N ARG A 24 -10.97 4.00 13.34
CA ARG A 24 -11.77 4.92 12.52
C ARG A 24 -11.83 6.33 13.09
N ARG A 25 -11.92 6.48 14.41
CA ARG A 25 -11.95 7.80 15.08
C ARG A 25 -10.58 8.46 15.05
N LEU A 26 -9.53 7.67 15.24
CA LEU A 26 -8.14 8.10 15.05
C LEU A 26 -7.93 8.63 13.63
N GLU A 27 -8.36 7.88 12.61
CA GLU A 27 -8.25 8.26 11.20
C GLU A 27 -8.99 9.57 10.90
N ILE A 28 -10.28 9.68 11.27
CA ILE A 28 -11.09 10.88 11.02
C ILE A 28 -10.45 12.14 11.63
N LEU A 29 -10.03 12.07 12.89
CA LEU A 29 -9.48 13.23 13.59
C LEU A 29 -8.05 13.57 13.12
N THR A 30 -7.25 12.56 12.76
CA THR A 30 -5.90 12.80 12.20
C THR A 30 -5.97 13.45 10.82
N ASN A 31 -6.89 12.99 9.96
CA ASN A 31 -7.05 13.49 8.60
C ASN A 31 -7.45 14.97 8.54
N VAL A 32 -8.11 15.50 9.57
CA VAL A 32 -8.39 16.94 9.67
C VAL A 32 -7.24 17.76 10.24
N GLY A 33 -6.14 17.13 10.65
CA GLY A 33 -4.96 17.77 11.21
C GLY A 33 -5.04 18.03 12.72
N LEU A 34 -5.97 17.38 13.44
CA LEU A 34 -6.01 17.46 14.90
C LEU A 34 -4.85 16.64 15.48
N ARG A 35 -4.06 17.26 16.36
CA ARG A 35 -3.01 16.57 17.12
C ARG A 35 -3.57 16.17 18.48
N PHE A 36 -3.42 14.91 18.87
CA PHE A 36 -3.91 14.38 20.14
C PHE A 36 -3.12 13.12 20.56
N GLU A 37 -3.15 12.81 21.85
CA GLU A 37 -2.67 11.53 22.40
C GLU A 37 -3.83 10.52 22.46
N VAL A 38 -3.56 9.26 22.14
CA VAL A 38 -4.58 8.20 22.21
C VAL A 38 -4.47 7.50 23.56
N VAL A 39 -5.51 7.62 24.39
CA VAL A 39 -5.58 6.94 25.69
C VAL A 39 -6.91 6.19 25.78
N PRO A 40 -6.94 4.89 25.44
CA PRO A 40 -8.18 4.12 25.51
C PRO A 40 -8.80 4.13 26.91
N SER A 41 -10.12 4.28 26.97
CA SER A 41 -10.86 4.19 28.22
C SER A 41 -10.96 2.74 28.70
N TRP A 42 -10.95 2.55 30.02
CA TRP A 42 -11.22 1.27 30.67
C TRP A 42 -12.67 1.10 31.11
N PHE A 43 -13.52 2.08 30.82
CA PHE A 43 -14.94 2.01 31.13
C PHE A 43 -15.56 0.81 30.42
N LYS A 44 -16.12 -0.12 31.20
CA LYS A 44 -16.86 -1.27 30.69
C LYS A 44 -18.24 -0.77 30.25
N GLU A 45 -18.61 -1.01 28.99
CA GLU A 45 -19.87 -0.57 28.36
C GLU A 45 -21.10 -1.35 28.90
N THR A 46 -21.28 -1.38 30.22
CA THR A 46 -22.28 -2.19 30.93
C THR A 46 -23.47 -1.36 31.41
N LEU A 47 -23.69 -0.17 30.85
CA LEU A 47 -24.85 0.66 31.18
C LEU A 47 -26.13 -0.09 30.79
N ASP A 48 -27.12 -0.09 31.69
CA ASP A 48 -28.41 -0.72 31.43
C ASP A 48 -29.21 0.13 30.45
N LYS A 49 -29.32 -0.35 29.20
CA LYS A 49 -30.01 0.33 28.10
C LYS A 49 -31.47 0.67 28.43
N ARG A 50 -32.11 -0.07 29.35
CA ARG A 50 -33.50 0.16 29.79
C ARG A 50 -33.70 1.44 30.58
N LEU A 51 -32.61 2.04 31.09
CA LEU A 51 -32.65 3.28 31.86
C LEU A 51 -32.74 4.52 30.97
N PHE A 52 -32.56 4.38 29.65
CA PHE A 52 -32.55 5.47 28.69
C PHE A 52 -33.85 5.49 27.90
N LYS A 53 -34.42 6.69 27.72
CA LYS A 53 -35.67 6.83 26.96
C LYS A 53 -35.40 6.61 25.48
N THR A 54 -34.27 7.12 25.00
CA THR A 54 -33.89 7.09 23.58
C THR A 54 -32.52 6.43 23.40
N PRO A 55 -32.23 5.85 22.21
CA PRO A 55 -30.92 5.28 21.92
C PRO A 55 -29.76 6.28 21.93
N HIS A 56 -30.00 7.54 21.57
CA HIS A 56 -28.94 8.55 21.54
C HIS A 56 -28.50 8.94 22.95
N GLU A 57 -29.42 8.99 23.93
CA GLU A 57 -29.07 9.22 25.34
C GLU A 57 -28.08 8.15 25.84
N TYR A 58 -28.29 6.88 25.46
CA TYR A 58 -27.36 5.79 25.79
C TYR A 58 -25.97 6.00 25.17
N ALA A 59 -25.91 6.34 23.89
CA ALA A 59 -24.65 6.56 23.19
C ALA A 59 -23.88 7.77 23.77
N VAL A 60 -24.59 8.87 24.09
CA VAL A 60 -24.00 10.06 24.71
C VAL A 60 -23.46 9.74 26.10
N GLU A 61 -24.25 9.08 26.95
CA GLU A 61 -23.81 8.75 28.30
C GLU A 61 -22.61 7.78 28.28
N THR A 62 -22.60 6.80 27.37
CA THR A 62 -21.45 5.90 27.19
C THR A 62 -20.19 6.65 26.74
N ALA A 63 -20.32 7.58 25.79
CA ALA A 63 -19.21 8.44 25.35
C ALA A 63 -18.66 9.31 26.49
N LYS A 64 -19.56 9.87 27.30
CA LYS A 64 -19.24 10.72 28.46
C LYS A 64 -18.52 9.94 29.55
N GLN A 65 -19.00 8.74 29.90
CA GLN A 65 -18.34 7.90 30.91
C GLN A 65 -16.92 7.50 30.47
N LYS A 66 -16.73 7.18 29.17
CA LYS A 66 -15.40 6.90 28.60
C LYS A 66 -14.45 8.09 28.74
N ALA A 67 -14.90 9.29 28.38
CA ALA A 67 -14.08 10.49 28.45
C ALA A 67 -13.74 10.89 29.89
N LEU A 68 -14.73 10.87 30.79
CA LEU A 68 -14.53 11.19 32.22
C LEU A 68 -13.60 10.19 32.91
N GLU A 69 -13.69 8.91 32.58
CA GLU A 69 -12.79 7.89 33.12
C GLU A 69 -11.33 8.20 32.78
N VAL A 70 -11.05 8.53 31.52
CA VAL A 70 -9.70 8.91 31.07
C VAL A 70 -9.27 10.23 31.72
N ALA A 71 -10.12 11.25 31.71
CA ALA A 71 -9.84 12.55 32.30
C ALA A 71 -9.46 12.46 33.79
N LYS A 72 -10.19 11.62 34.55
CA LYS A 72 -9.93 11.40 35.98
C LYS A 72 -8.72 10.50 36.24
N ARG A 73 -8.44 9.52 35.38
CA ARG A 73 -7.33 8.57 35.57
C ARG A 73 -5.97 9.14 35.21
N MET A 74 -5.89 9.99 34.18
CA MET A 74 -4.62 10.50 33.66
C MET A 74 -3.77 11.26 34.69
N PRO A 75 -4.32 12.18 35.50
CA PRO A 75 -3.55 12.88 36.53
C PRO A 75 -2.83 11.94 37.49
N PHE A 76 -3.50 10.87 37.94
CA PHE A 76 -2.92 9.94 38.91
C PHE A 76 -2.02 8.87 38.29
N LYS A 77 -2.38 8.33 37.11
CA LYS A 77 -1.66 7.20 36.51
C LYS A 77 -0.55 7.63 35.55
N HIS A 78 -0.72 8.74 34.86
CA HIS A 78 0.21 9.23 33.85
C HIS A 78 0.95 10.49 34.30
N LEU A 79 0.64 10.99 35.51
CA LEU A 79 1.22 12.20 36.09
C LEU A 79 1.13 13.41 35.14
N LYS A 80 0.01 13.48 34.40
CA LYS A 80 -0.25 14.48 33.36
C LYS A 80 -1.75 14.76 33.29
N THR A 81 -2.13 16.03 33.44
CA THR A 81 -3.52 16.48 33.33
C THR A 81 -3.81 16.88 31.88
N PRO A 82 -4.82 16.28 31.22
CA PRO A 82 -5.21 16.68 29.87
C PRO A 82 -5.99 17.98 29.88
N ASP A 83 -5.74 18.87 28.91
CA ASP A 83 -6.60 20.05 28.71
C ASP A 83 -7.97 19.63 28.19
N ILE A 84 -8.00 18.64 27.29
CA ILE A 84 -9.21 18.20 26.60
C ILE A 84 -9.21 16.68 26.47
N VAL A 85 -10.33 16.04 26.81
CA VAL A 85 -10.56 14.61 26.53
C VAL A 85 -11.79 14.44 25.65
N ILE A 86 -11.64 13.73 24.54
CA ILE A 86 -12.69 13.47 23.55
C ILE A 86 -13.09 12.00 23.67
N GLY A 87 -14.32 11.73 24.08
CA GLY A 87 -14.95 10.41 24.04
C GLY A 87 -16.01 10.34 22.96
N ALA A 88 -16.21 9.14 22.40
CA ALA A 88 -17.30 8.89 21.47
C ALA A 88 -17.81 7.45 21.61
N ASP A 89 -19.08 7.24 21.28
CA ASP A 89 -19.71 5.94 21.22
C ASP A 89 -20.72 5.86 20.09
N THR A 90 -20.76 4.73 19.37
CA THR A 90 -21.55 4.59 18.14
C THR A 90 -22.41 3.35 18.24
N VAL A 91 -23.71 3.51 18.01
CA VAL A 91 -24.71 2.43 18.05
C VAL A 91 -25.58 2.45 16.81
N VAL A 92 -26.02 1.26 16.37
CA VAL A 92 -26.99 1.11 15.28
C VAL A 92 -28.34 0.74 15.87
N VAL A 93 -29.43 1.34 15.39
CA VAL A 93 -30.77 1.12 15.93
C VAL A 93 -31.67 0.62 14.82
N SER A 94 -32.14 -0.61 15.00
CA SER A 94 -33.21 -1.16 14.16
C SER A 94 -34.57 -0.78 14.73
N LYS A 95 -35.50 -0.35 13.88
CA LYS A 95 -36.89 -0.09 14.28
C LYS A 95 -37.51 -1.36 14.87
N ALA A 96 -38.27 -1.21 15.94
CA ALA A 96 -38.98 -2.33 16.55
C ALA A 96 -39.99 -2.90 15.54
N SER A 97 -39.87 -4.18 15.22
CA SER A 97 -40.93 -4.94 14.57
C SER A 97 -41.58 -5.78 15.66
N TYR A 98 -42.85 -5.54 15.96
CA TYR A 98 -43.63 -6.44 16.82
C TYR A 98 -43.82 -7.75 16.06
N ILE A 99 -43.07 -8.78 16.42
CA ILE A 99 -43.30 -10.13 15.90
C ILE A 99 -44.24 -10.83 16.89
N ASN A 100 -45.51 -10.95 16.52
CA ASN A 100 -46.41 -11.90 17.16
C ASN A 100 -46.01 -13.31 16.71
N VAL A 101 -45.20 -14.02 17.50
CA VAL A 101 -44.89 -15.43 17.25
C VAL A 101 -46.00 -16.28 17.84
N PHE A 102 -46.87 -16.83 17.00
CA PHE A 102 -47.86 -17.85 17.38
C PHE A 102 -47.27 -19.23 17.13
N TYR A 103 -47.11 -20.03 18.20
CA TYR A 103 -46.80 -21.46 18.06
C TYR A 103 -48.08 -22.28 18.28
N PRO A 104 -48.48 -23.14 17.33
CA PRO A 104 -49.49 -24.16 17.58
C PRO A 104 -48.82 -25.39 18.21
N SER A 105 -49.09 -25.64 19.50
CA SER A 105 -48.73 -26.90 20.15
C SER A 105 -49.94 -27.82 20.21
N TYR A 106 -49.87 -28.97 19.54
CA TYR A 106 -50.87 -30.04 19.66
C TYR A 106 -50.58 -30.86 20.92
N HIS A 107 -51.47 -30.80 21.92
CA HIS A 107 -51.64 -31.89 22.89
C HIS A 107 -53.11 -32.05 23.31
N SER A 108 -53.47 -33.31 23.53
CA SER A 108 -54.81 -33.84 23.72
C SER A 108 -55.49 -33.29 24.98
N GLY A 109 -56.67 -32.67 24.81
CA GLY A 109 -57.71 -32.56 25.84
C GLY A 109 -57.55 -31.45 26.90
N TYR A 110 -58.46 -30.47 26.82
CA TYR A 110 -58.90 -29.52 27.87
C TYR A 110 -58.04 -28.28 28.22
N TYR A 111 -58.71 -27.12 28.08
CA TYR A 111 -58.43 -25.73 28.49
C TYR A 111 -57.27 -24.98 27.80
N PHE A 112 -57.64 -23.97 26.99
CA PHE A 112 -56.75 -22.96 26.42
C PHE A 112 -56.37 -21.90 27.48
N LEU A 113 -55.09 -21.85 27.88
CA LEU A 113 -54.47 -20.65 28.43
C LEU A 113 -53.33 -20.24 27.49
N TYR A 114 -53.49 -19.10 26.81
CA TYR A 114 -52.48 -18.50 25.95
C TYR A 114 -51.41 -17.83 26.83
N THR A 115 -50.14 -18.24 26.70
CA THR A 115 -49.01 -17.54 27.33
C THR A 115 -48.20 -16.84 26.25
N VAL A 116 -48.14 -15.51 26.31
CA VAL A 116 -47.25 -14.69 25.47
C VAL A 116 -45.84 -14.77 26.05
N LEU A 117 -44.91 -15.41 25.35
CA LEU A 117 -43.49 -15.40 25.72
C LEU A 117 -42.82 -14.16 25.09
N VAL A 118 -42.65 -13.10 25.88
CA VAL A 118 -41.83 -11.95 25.50
C VAL A 118 -40.35 -12.33 25.69
N VAL A 119 -39.62 -12.55 24.60
CA VAL A 119 -38.15 -12.65 24.66
C VAL A 119 -37.60 -11.25 24.96
N PHE A 120 -37.08 -11.06 26.17
CA PHE A 120 -36.49 -9.79 26.61
C PHE A 120 -35.19 -9.51 25.85
N PHE A 121 -35.28 -8.74 24.76
CA PHE A 121 -34.13 -8.01 24.23
C PHE A 121 -33.96 -6.72 25.05
N SER A 122 -32.72 -6.31 25.30
CA SER A 122 -32.42 -5.02 25.94
C SER A 122 -32.88 -3.89 24.99
N GLN A 123 -34.09 -3.36 25.22
CA GLN A 123 -34.75 -2.40 24.34
C GLN A 123 -34.83 -1.03 25.03
N THR A 124 -34.50 0.02 24.28
CA THR A 124 -34.99 1.38 24.54
C THR A 124 -36.40 1.52 23.96
N VAL A 125 -37.19 2.47 24.44
CA VAL A 125 -38.60 2.66 24.02
C VAL A 125 -38.74 2.86 22.49
N ASP A 126 -37.69 3.39 21.83
CA ASP A 126 -37.71 3.76 20.40
C ASP A 126 -36.99 2.77 19.45
N GLY A 127 -36.54 1.60 19.93
CA GLY A 127 -35.91 0.61 19.04
C GLY A 127 -34.90 -0.31 19.71
N LEU A 128 -34.39 -1.28 18.93
CA LEU A 128 -33.36 -2.22 19.39
C LEU A 128 -31.97 -1.69 19.02
N ILE A 129 -31.16 -1.44 20.05
CA ILE A 129 -29.74 -1.08 19.94
C ILE A 129 -28.92 -2.32 19.55
N LEU A 130 -28.17 -2.20 18.47
CA LEU A 130 -27.23 -3.16 17.93
C LEU A 130 -25.82 -2.58 18.07
N GLU A 131 -25.08 -3.14 19.03
CA GLU A 131 -23.67 -2.82 19.26
C GLU A 131 -22.79 -3.70 18.37
N LYS A 132 -21.62 -4.10 18.85
CA LYS A 132 -20.73 -5.01 18.16
C LYS A 132 -21.25 -6.45 18.30
N PRO A 133 -21.23 -7.26 17.23
CA PRO A 133 -21.55 -8.68 17.34
C PRO A 133 -20.63 -9.38 18.34
N VAL A 134 -21.18 -10.26 19.17
CA VAL A 134 -20.35 -11.11 20.06
C VAL A 134 -19.72 -12.29 19.32
N ASP A 135 -20.37 -12.76 18.26
CA ASP A 135 -19.92 -13.85 17.41
C ASP A 135 -20.53 -13.74 15.99
N LYS A 136 -20.19 -14.69 15.12
CA LYS A 136 -20.67 -14.75 13.73
C LYS A 136 -22.19 -14.93 13.63
N GLN A 137 -22.80 -15.68 14.54
CA GLN A 137 -24.24 -15.94 14.51
C GLN A 137 -25.01 -14.70 14.95
N ASP A 138 -24.47 -13.96 15.91
CA ASP A 138 -24.99 -12.67 16.32
C ASP A 138 -24.88 -11.64 15.20
N ALA A 139 -23.78 -11.62 14.45
CA ALA A 139 -23.64 -10.78 13.27
C ALA A 139 -24.66 -11.11 12.19
N TYR A 140 -24.90 -12.40 11.91
CA TYR A 140 -25.97 -12.83 11.01
C TYR A 140 -27.33 -12.31 11.46
N ARG A 141 -27.69 -12.52 12.73
CA ARG A 141 -28.94 -12.02 13.32
C ARG A 141 -29.10 -10.50 13.17
N MET A 142 -28.03 -9.73 13.40
CA MET A 142 -28.03 -8.27 13.23
C MET A 142 -28.23 -7.90 11.76
N LEU A 143 -27.41 -8.43 10.85
CA LEU A 143 -27.42 -8.06 9.45
C LEU A 143 -28.70 -8.49 8.73
N SER A 144 -29.21 -9.71 8.98
CA SER A 144 -30.50 -10.15 8.46
C SER A 144 -31.65 -9.26 8.93
N ARG A 145 -31.55 -8.69 10.14
CA ARG A 145 -32.56 -7.76 10.66
C ARG A 145 -32.54 -6.41 9.93
N LEU A 146 -31.36 -5.96 9.51
CA LEU A 146 -31.15 -4.70 8.79
C LEU A 146 -31.39 -4.84 7.28
N SER A 147 -31.22 -6.04 6.71
CA SER A 147 -31.46 -6.36 5.29
C SER A 147 -32.80 -5.81 4.80
N GLY A 148 -32.76 -5.10 3.67
CA GLY A 148 -33.92 -4.48 3.03
C GLY A 148 -34.56 -3.33 3.81
N LYS A 149 -33.98 -2.87 4.93
CA LYS A 149 -34.60 -1.87 5.82
C LYS A 149 -33.74 -0.63 6.01
N GLU A 150 -34.40 0.46 6.40
CA GLU A 150 -33.76 1.67 6.88
C GLU A 150 -33.59 1.59 8.41
N HIS A 151 -32.40 1.93 8.88
CA HIS A 151 -32.04 2.00 10.29
C HIS A 151 -31.29 3.29 10.61
N SER A 152 -31.24 3.66 11.89
CA SER A 152 -30.55 4.84 12.37
C SER A 152 -29.20 4.47 12.96
N VAL A 153 -28.18 5.28 12.69
CA VAL A 153 -26.86 5.21 13.33
C VAL A 153 -26.70 6.45 14.19
N PHE A 154 -26.49 6.24 15.48
CA PHE A 154 -26.25 7.31 16.44
C PHE A 154 -24.80 7.28 16.89
N THR A 155 -24.11 8.42 16.85
CA THR A 155 -22.85 8.59 17.57
C THR A 155 -23.01 9.68 18.61
N GLY A 156 -22.82 9.31 19.88
CA GLY A 156 -22.64 10.27 20.97
C GLY A 156 -21.19 10.70 21.07
N VAL A 157 -20.95 11.97 21.34
CA VAL A 157 -19.61 12.55 21.54
C VAL A 157 -19.62 13.37 22.82
N ALA A 158 -18.58 13.23 23.63
CA ALA A 158 -18.34 14.02 24.82
C ALA A 158 -16.95 14.68 24.74
N ILE A 159 -16.89 15.97 25.02
CA ILE A 159 -15.68 16.78 25.14
C ILE A 159 -15.58 17.21 26.60
N ILE A 160 -14.54 16.76 27.28
CA ILE A 160 -14.25 17.13 28.67
C ILE A 160 -13.14 18.17 28.64
N LEU A 161 -13.43 19.38 29.12
CA LEU A 161 -12.41 20.40 29.37
C LEU A 161 -11.99 20.25 30.82
N CYS A 162 -10.68 20.10 31.06
CA CYS A 162 -10.16 19.98 32.42
C CYS A 162 -9.45 21.28 32.80
N HIS A 163 -9.84 21.85 33.93
CA HIS A 163 -9.29 23.08 34.47
C HIS A 163 -8.69 22.81 35.85
N GLU A 164 -7.38 22.94 35.96
CA GLU A 164 -6.69 22.82 37.24
C GLU A 164 -6.94 24.09 38.07
N LYS A 165 -7.46 23.92 39.29
CA LYS A 165 -7.62 25.02 40.26
C LYS A 165 -6.35 25.19 41.10
N GLU A 166 -6.29 26.32 41.80
CA GLU A 166 -5.17 26.67 42.72
C GLU A 166 -4.94 25.62 43.83
N ASP A 167 -5.95 24.82 44.19
CA ASP A 167 -5.88 23.78 45.23
C ASP A 167 -5.56 22.37 44.69
N GLU A 168 -4.99 22.24 43.49
CA GLU A 168 -4.73 20.95 42.80
C GLU A 168 -6.00 20.12 42.47
N GLU A 169 -7.20 20.68 42.70
CA GLU A 169 -8.47 20.08 42.28
C GLU A 169 -8.73 20.38 40.80
N ILE A 170 -9.09 19.35 40.03
CA ILE A 170 -9.43 19.49 38.61
C ILE A 170 -10.94 19.64 38.45
N ASP A 171 -11.37 20.76 37.89
CA ASP A 171 -12.74 20.96 37.42
C ASP A 171 -12.94 20.34 36.03
N TYR A 172 -14.08 19.68 35.82
CA TYR A 172 -14.40 19.00 34.57
C TYR A 172 -15.66 19.59 33.96
N GLN A 173 -15.49 20.39 32.92
CA GLN A 173 -16.62 20.85 32.12
C GLN A 173 -16.95 19.83 31.04
N VAL A 174 -18.16 19.27 31.09
CA VAL A 174 -18.65 18.29 30.11
C VAL A 174 -19.45 19.01 29.04
N ILE A 175 -19.09 18.79 27.78
CA ILE A 175 -19.84 19.24 26.61
C ILE A 175 -20.13 18.02 25.75
N ASP A 176 -21.38 17.61 25.68
CA ASP A 176 -21.79 16.44 24.92
C ASP A 176 -22.86 16.77 23.88
N PHE A 177 -22.95 15.90 22.87
CA PHE A 177 -23.89 16.00 21.77
C PHE A 177 -23.99 14.66 21.04
N TYR A 178 -24.96 14.53 20.13
CA TYR A 178 -25.08 13.38 19.25
C TYR A 178 -25.43 13.81 17.82
N GLU A 179 -25.17 12.91 16.89
CA GLU A 179 -25.62 12.97 15.50
C GLU A 179 -26.38 11.69 15.15
N GLU A 180 -27.45 11.82 14.36
CA GLU A 180 -28.20 10.70 13.80
C GLU A 180 -27.99 10.65 12.29
N THR A 181 -27.80 9.46 11.74
CA THR A 181 -27.76 9.26 10.29
C THR A 181 -28.52 8.02 9.89
N LYS A 182 -29.41 8.15 8.90
CA LYS A 182 -30.20 7.03 8.41
C LYS A 182 -29.46 6.31 7.30
N VAL A 183 -29.45 4.98 7.36
CA VAL A 183 -28.80 4.12 6.38
C VAL A 183 -29.84 3.10 5.91
N LYS A 184 -29.93 2.92 4.60
CA LYS A 184 -30.78 1.91 3.97
C LYS A 184 -29.92 0.79 3.43
N PHE A 185 -30.21 -0.44 3.83
CA PHE A 185 -29.62 -1.63 3.20
C PHE A 185 -30.44 -2.09 2.01
N ALA A 186 -29.73 -2.67 1.03
CA ALA A 186 -30.33 -3.46 -0.04
C ALA A 186 -30.96 -4.73 0.52
N ASP A 187 -31.80 -5.40 -0.27
CA ASP A 187 -32.23 -6.77 0.04
C ASP A 187 -31.05 -7.73 -0.12
N LEU A 188 -30.56 -8.27 1.00
CA LEU A 188 -29.37 -9.12 1.08
C LEU A 188 -29.76 -10.60 1.12
N SER A 189 -29.10 -11.44 0.32
CA SER A 189 -29.24 -12.90 0.38
C SER A 189 -28.43 -13.50 1.54
N ASP A 190 -28.84 -14.69 2.01
CA ASP A 190 -28.14 -15.39 3.09
C ASP A 190 -26.68 -15.69 2.73
N ASP A 191 -26.40 -16.05 1.47
CA ASP A 191 -25.04 -16.30 0.98
C ASP A 191 -24.17 -15.04 1.09
N LEU A 192 -24.69 -13.88 0.66
CA LEU A 192 -23.98 -12.60 0.74
C LEU A 192 -23.69 -12.21 2.19
N LEU A 193 -24.66 -12.43 3.09
CA LEU A 193 -24.49 -12.18 4.52
C LEU A 193 -23.37 -13.05 5.10
N TRP A 194 -23.34 -14.34 4.79
CA TRP A 194 -22.29 -15.24 5.28
C TRP A 194 -20.92 -14.96 4.68
N GLU A 195 -20.83 -14.60 3.40
CA GLU A 195 -19.58 -14.14 2.78
C GLU A 195 -19.04 -12.90 3.50
N TYR A 196 -19.90 -11.92 3.74
CA TYR A 196 -19.54 -10.70 4.46
C TYR A 196 -19.12 -10.98 5.92
N ILE A 197 -19.83 -11.87 6.63
CA ILE A 197 -19.45 -12.30 7.99
C ILE A 197 -18.12 -13.04 8.01
N ASN A 198 -17.86 -13.88 7.00
CA ASN A 198 -16.62 -14.64 6.90
C ASN A 198 -15.39 -13.79 6.56
N SER A 199 -15.59 -12.57 6.04
CA SER A 199 -14.51 -11.59 5.90
C SER A 199 -13.90 -11.14 7.23
N GLY A 200 -14.63 -11.30 8.35
CA GLY A 200 -14.24 -10.81 9.67
C GLY A 200 -14.53 -9.32 9.90
N GLU A 201 -14.85 -8.55 8.87
CA GLU A 201 -15.15 -7.11 8.97
C GLU A 201 -16.27 -6.75 9.98
N PRO A 202 -17.36 -7.54 10.13
CA PRO A 202 -18.47 -7.17 11.02
C PRO A 202 -18.12 -7.07 12.51
N MET A 203 -17.13 -7.83 12.97
CA MET A 203 -16.99 -8.18 14.40
C MET A 203 -16.67 -7.00 15.31
N ASP A 204 -15.97 -5.98 14.81
CA ASP A 204 -15.54 -4.82 15.60
C ASP A 204 -16.41 -3.57 15.38
N LYS A 205 -17.59 -3.72 14.74
CA LYS A 205 -18.43 -2.61 14.28
C LYS A 205 -19.85 -2.68 14.82
N ALA A 206 -20.38 -1.52 15.23
CA ALA A 206 -21.76 -1.41 15.66
C ALA A 206 -22.71 -1.82 14.51
N GLY A 207 -23.72 -2.60 14.82
CA GLY A 207 -24.65 -3.19 13.84
C GLY A 207 -24.01 -4.22 12.90
N GLY A 208 -22.75 -4.60 13.13
CA GLY A 208 -22.05 -5.59 12.31
C GLY A 208 -21.62 -5.09 10.93
N TYR A 209 -21.53 -3.78 10.68
CA TYR A 209 -21.08 -3.31 9.37
C TYR A 209 -20.18 -2.07 9.32
N GLY A 210 -19.34 -2.00 8.27
CA GLY A 210 -18.45 -0.88 7.99
C GLY A 210 -18.70 -0.28 6.62
N ILE A 211 -19.31 0.90 6.57
CA ILE A 211 -19.67 1.54 5.28
C ILE A 211 -18.46 1.93 4.41
N GLN A 212 -17.26 2.05 4.98
CA GLN A 212 -16.04 2.44 4.25
C GLN A 212 -15.31 1.27 3.58
N ALA A 213 -15.73 0.03 3.83
CA ALA A 213 -15.07 -1.18 3.36
C ALA A 213 -16.10 -2.11 2.68
N LEU A 214 -16.02 -3.43 2.86
CA LEU A 214 -16.93 -4.37 2.19
C LEU A 214 -18.39 -4.12 2.59
N GLY A 215 -18.64 -3.64 3.82
CA GLY A 215 -19.97 -3.28 4.29
C GLY A 215 -20.66 -2.19 3.46
N GLY A 216 -19.90 -1.40 2.69
CA GLY A 216 -20.47 -0.43 1.74
C GLY A 216 -21.32 -1.09 0.63
N MET A 217 -21.02 -2.34 0.26
CA MET A 217 -21.82 -3.13 -0.69
C MET A 217 -23.24 -3.38 -0.20
N LEU A 218 -23.47 -3.37 1.11
CA LEU A 218 -24.78 -3.62 1.72
C LEU A 218 -25.71 -2.41 1.64
N VAL A 219 -25.18 -1.21 1.40
CA VAL A 219 -25.86 0.07 1.57
C VAL A 219 -26.37 0.61 0.24
N GLU A 220 -27.67 0.91 0.15
CA GLU A 220 -28.26 1.62 -1.00
C GLU A 220 -28.05 3.13 -0.91
N TYR A 221 -28.35 3.70 0.26
CA TYR A 221 -28.19 5.13 0.50
C TYR A 221 -27.94 5.47 1.96
N VAL A 222 -27.38 6.67 2.16
CA VAL A 222 -27.16 7.30 3.46
C VAL A 222 -27.84 8.67 3.44
N HIS A 223 -28.63 8.96 4.47
CA HIS A 223 -29.27 10.25 4.68
C HIS A 223 -28.81 10.85 6.02
N GLY A 224 -27.87 11.79 5.96
CA GLY A 224 -27.24 12.45 7.11
C GLY A 224 -25.71 12.53 6.95
N ASP A 225 -25.00 12.65 8.07
CA ASP A 225 -23.53 12.73 8.09
C ASP A 225 -22.90 11.35 7.84
N PHE A 226 -22.20 11.19 6.72
CA PHE A 226 -21.48 9.96 6.40
C PHE A 226 -20.44 9.60 7.48
N LEU A 227 -19.72 10.58 8.03
CA LEU A 227 -18.68 10.33 9.04
C LEU A 227 -19.29 9.89 10.39
N ASN A 228 -20.53 10.27 10.66
CA ASN A 228 -21.28 9.72 11.79
C ASN A 228 -21.47 8.19 11.64
N VAL A 229 -21.79 7.69 10.44
CA VAL A 229 -21.90 6.24 10.16
C VAL A 229 -20.56 5.55 10.30
N VAL A 230 -19.47 6.21 9.89
CA VAL A 230 -18.11 5.70 10.08
C VAL A 230 -17.79 5.54 11.58
N GLY A 231 -18.27 6.46 12.40
CA GLY A 231 -18.20 6.40 13.86
C GLY A 231 -17.74 7.68 14.55
N PHE A 232 -17.74 8.83 13.84
CA PHE A 232 -17.49 10.15 14.44
C PHE A 232 -18.11 11.30 13.64
N PRO A 233 -19.05 12.08 14.21
CA PRO A 233 -19.73 13.19 13.54
C PRO A 233 -18.85 14.45 13.48
N LEU A 234 -17.88 14.43 12.57
CA LEU A 234 -16.84 15.44 12.47
C LEU A 234 -17.42 16.86 12.27
N ASN A 235 -18.44 17.02 11.42
CA ASN A 235 -19.02 18.33 11.14
C ASN A 235 -19.53 19.01 12.42
N GLN A 236 -20.31 18.26 13.20
CA GLN A 236 -20.91 18.73 14.44
C GLN A 236 -19.86 18.95 15.54
N PHE A 237 -18.86 18.06 15.62
CA PHE A 237 -17.70 18.22 16.51
C PHE A 237 -16.97 19.55 16.24
N CYS A 238 -16.68 19.85 14.97
CA CYS A 238 -15.99 21.09 14.60
C CYS A 238 -16.81 22.34 14.94
N LYS A 239 -18.14 22.30 14.76
CA LYS A 239 -19.05 23.38 15.19
C LYS A 239 -18.99 23.58 16.71
N LYS A 240 -19.00 22.50 17.49
CA LYS A 240 -18.93 22.55 18.96
C LYS A 240 -17.59 23.12 19.44
N LEU A 241 -16.47 22.70 18.85
CA LEU A 241 -15.16 23.30 19.13
C LEU A 241 -15.13 24.80 18.81
N GLY A 242 -15.73 25.21 17.68
CA GLY A 242 -15.85 26.62 17.33
C GLY A 242 -16.59 27.43 18.40
N LEU A 243 -17.69 26.91 18.94
CA LEU A 243 -18.45 27.57 20.01
C LEU A 243 -17.67 27.65 21.34
N ILE A 244 -16.87 26.63 21.65
CA ILE A 244 -16.05 26.58 22.87
C ILE A 244 -14.94 27.65 22.82
N PHE A 245 -14.21 27.72 21.71
CA PHE A 245 -13.01 28.57 21.59
C PHE A 245 -13.22 29.90 20.87
N SER A 246 -14.42 30.15 20.35
CA SER A 246 -14.81 31.40 19.71
C SER A 246 -16.28 31.71 20.02
N PRO A 247 -16.62 31.98 21.30
CA PRO A 247 -17.98 32.31 21.68
C PRO A 247 -18.43 33.61 20.97
N PRO A 248 -19.70 33.71 20.56
CA PRO A 248 -20.23 34.91 19.92
C PRO A 248 -20.11 36.11 20.88
N GLY A 249 -19.14 36.98 20.62
CA GLY A 249 -18.80 38.15 21.45
C GLY A 249 -17.32 38.61 21.39
N SER A 250 -16.40 37.79 20.87
CA SER A 250 -14.93 38.06 20.89
C SER A 250 -14.39 38.91 19.71
N LEU A 251 -15.22 39.56 18.90
CA LEU A 251 -14.73 40.46 17.85
C LEU A 251 -14.50 41.88 18.41
N THR A 252 -13.39 42.08 19.11
CA THR A 252 -12.84 43.43 19.32
C THR A 252 -11.94 43.78 18.14
N HIS A 253 -12.32 44.86 17.45
CA HIS A 253 -11.55 45.50 16.40
C HIS A 253 -10.14 45.82 16.88
N ASN A 254 -9.12 45.29 16.20
CA ASN A 254 -7.79 45.90 16.18
C ASN A 254 -7.46 46.28 14.74
N SER A 255 -7.63 47.57 14.47
CA SER A 255 -7.17 48.28 13.29
C SER A 255 -5.65 48.41 13.31
N THR A 256 -4.94 47.62 12.51
CA THR A 256 -3.59 47.96 12.07
C THR A 256 -3.68 48.85 10.83
N GLN A 257 -3.17 50.07 11.01
CA GLN A 257 -2.95 51.07 9.98
C GLN A 257 -2.06 50.54 8.86
N THR A 258 -2.55 50.61 7.62
CA THR A 258 -1.70 50.82 6.44
C THR A 258 -2.44 51.78 5.52
N SER A 259 -1.84 52.96 5.33
CA SER A 259 -2.31 54.07 4.52
C SER A 259 -2.50 53.68 3.04
N PRO A 260 -3.58 54.09 2.37
CA PRO A 260 -3.70 54.00 0.91
C PRO A 260 -3.42 55.35 0.24
N GLN A 261 -2.62 55.34 -0.83
CA GLN A 261 -2.63 56.41 -1.83
C GLN A 261 -3.36 55.91 -3.08
N GLY A 262 -4.36 56.68 -3.54
CA GLY A 262 -4.96 56.55 -4.87
C GLY A 262 -6.48 56.33 -4.88
N SER A 263 -7.22 57.43 -5.00
CA SER A 263 -8.67 57.57 -5.24
C SER A 263 -9.03 57.42 -6.74
N PRO A 264 -10.29 57.65 -7.20
CA PRO A 264 -11.59 57.05 -6.81
C PRO A 264 -12.43 56.63 -8.06
N VAL A 265 -13.46 55.78 -7.95
CA VAL A 265 -14.69 55.85 -8.79
C VAL A 265 -15.89 55.19 -8.06
N ASP A 266 -16.88 56.02 -7.74
CA ASP A 266 -18.36 55.91 -7.77
C ASP A 266 -19.16 54.73 -7.15
N THR A 267 -19.87 55.07 -6.05
CA THR A 267 -21.35 55.07 -5.80
C THR A 267 -22.28 54.02 -6.47
N VAL A 268 -23.40 53.50 -5.93
CA VAL A 268 -24.22 53.53 -4.67
C VAL A 268 -25.31 52.40 -4.82
N PRO A 269 -26.09 51.99 -3.79
CA PRO A 269 -26.46 50.58 -3.50
C PRO A 269 -27.97 50.18 -3.63
N PRO A 270 -28.66 49.45 -2.71
CA PRO A 270 -29.12 48.06 -2.88
C PRO A 270 -30.64 47.84 -2.64
N ALA A 271 -31.16 46.60 -2.78
CA ALA A 271 -32.37 46.12 -2.07
C ALA A 271 -32.55 44.58 -2.09
N GLU A 272 -33.14 44.06 -1.00
CA GLU A 272 -33.39 42.67 -0.57
C GLU A 272 -34.43 41.87 -1.39
N PRO A 273 -34.65 40.58 -1.07
CA PRO A 273 -35.97 39.99 -1.22
C PRO A 273 -36.47 39.14 -0.02
N ALA A 274 -37.79 39.08 0.13
CA ALA A 274 -38.53 38.22 1.04
C ALA A 274 -39.54 37.30 0.29
N ALA A 275 -39.50 36.02 0.69
CA ALA A 275 -40.56 35.03 0.93
C ALA A 275 -41.77 34.75 -0.03
N SER A 276 -41.94 33.42 -0.22
CA SER A 276 -43.14 32.54 -0.08
C SER A 276 -44.04 32.11 -1.28
N SER A 277 -44.30 30.80 -1.25
CA SER A 277 -45.05 29.82 -2.10
C SER A 277 -46.61 29.95 -2.01
N PRO A 278 -47.51 29.13 -2.65
CA PRO A 278 -47.56 27.63 -2.64
C PRO A 278 -48.34 26.81 -3.76
N THR A 279 -48.16 25.45 -3.75
CA THR A 279 -49.09 24.26 -3.99
C THR A 279 -50.01 24.15 -5.26
N HIS A 280 -50.50 23.02 -5.84
CA HIS A 280 -50.55 21.54 -5.65
C HIS A 280 -51.14 20.85 -6.93
N ASN A 281 -50.99 19.50 -7.08
CA ASN A 281 -51.87 18.48 -7.74
C ASN A 281 -51.30 17.61 -8.88
N GLY A 282 -51.72 16.32 -8.89
CA GLY A 282 -51.13 15.16 -9.59
C GLY A 282 -51.78 14.66 -10.93
N PRO A 283 -51.62 13.36 -11.31
CA PRO A 283 -51.33 12.82 -12.68
C PRO A 283 -52.58 12.18 -13.39
N PRO A 284 -52.60 11.43 -14.56
CA PRO A 284 -51.69 10.35 -15.06
C PRO A 284 -51.54 10.11 -16.62
N ASP A 285 -50.84 9.01 -16.96
CA ASP A 285 -50.89 8.11 -18.16
C ASP A 285 -50.41 8.51 -19.57
N SER A 286 -49.52 7.68 -20.17
CA SER A 286 -49.83 6.71 -21.27
C SER A 286 -48.63 6.32 -22.17
N GLN A 287 -48.51 5.00 -22.43
CA GLN A 287 -48.18 4.26 -23.68
C GLN A 287 -47.29 4.93 -24.77
N GLY A 288 -46.34 4.29 -25.47
CA GLY A 288 -45.97 2.89 -25.68
C GLY A 288 -45.06 2.75 -26.93
N GLN A 289 -44.70 1.50 -27.26
CA GLN A 289 -44.16 0.97 -28.54
C GLN A 289 -42.68 1.29 -28.89
N ASN A 290 -41.72 0.35 -28.85
CA ASN A 290 -41.42 -0.79 -29.75
C ASN A 290 -41.39 -0.48 -31.25
N ILE A 291 -40.23 -0.66 -31.90
CA ILE A 291 -39.98 -1.51 -33.10
C ILE A 291 -38.48 -1.45 -33.52
N PRO A 292 -37.92 -2.50 -34.17
CA PRO A 292 -36.49 -2.86 -34.13
C PRO A 292 -35.79 -2.91 -35.52
N SER A 293 -34.52 -3.36 -35.53
CA SER A 293 -33.81 -4.12 -36.62
C SER A 293 -33.58 -3.40 -37.97
N ALA A 294 -32.65 -3.72 -38.88
CA ALA A 294 -31.45 -4.55 -39.00
C ALA A 294 -30.79 -4.18 -40.37
N SER A 295 -29.48 -4.48 -40.51
CA SER A 295 -28.73 -4.88 -41.75
C SER A 295 -28.79 -3.98 -43.02
N THR A 296 -27.86 -3.94 -43.97
CA THR A 296 -26.98 -4.96 -44.57
C THR A 296 -25.99 -4.28 -45.55
N ALA A 297 -24.81 -4.88 -45.65
CA ALA A 297 -23.83 -4.98 -46.73
C ALA A 297 -23.96 -4.26 -48.09
N HIS A 298 -22.80 -3.84 -48.63
CA HIS A 298 -22.47 -3.98 -50.06
C HIS A 298 -21.03 -4.49 -50.27
N ASN A 299 -20.94 -5.52 -51.13
CA ASN A 299 -19.74 -6.14 -51.70
C ASN A 299 -19.33 -5.41 -52.98
N VAL A 300 -18.03 -5.30 -53.27
CA VAL A 300 -17.48 -5.31 -54.65
C VAL A 300 -16.11 -6.03 -54.65
N LYS A 301 -15.88 -6.83 -55.71
CA LYS A 301 -14.75 -7.75 -55.98
C LYS A 301 -13.60 -7.11 -56.80
N GLN A 302 -12.41 -7.71 -56.61
CA GLN A 302 -11.30 -8.01 -57.54
C GLN A 302 -10.59 -6.90 -58.35
N GLU A 303 -9.25 -6.84 -58.27
CA GLU A 303 -8.30 -7.32 -59.31
C GLU A 303 -6.82 -7.13 -58.89
N GLU A 304 -5.93 -7.94 -59.50
CA GLU A 304 -4.49 -8.11 -59.23
C GLU A 304 -3.56 -7.09 -59.95
N SER A 305 -2.39 -6.83 -59.36
CA SER A 305 -1.07 -6.51 -59.98
C SER A 305 -0.14 -6.03 -58.84
N GLY A 306 1.17 -6.29 -58.73
CA GLY A 306 2.19 -6.79 -59.64
C GLY A 306 3.44 -5.87 -59.55
N CYS A 307 4.49 -6.32 -58.85
CA CYS A 307 5.90 -5.87 -58.85
C CYS A 307 6.32 -4.48 -58.28
N GLY A 308 7.45 -4.47 -57.55
CA GLY A 308 8.27 -3.28 -57.28
C GLY A 308 9.16 -3.39 -56.04
N GLU A 309 10.44 -3.72 -56.22
CA GLU A 309 11.50 -3.81 -55.20
C GLU A 309 12.08 -2.45 -54.75
N GLY A 310 12.74 -2.46 -53.58
CA GLY A 310 13.75 -1.48 -53.12
C GLY A 310 13.25 -0.47 -52.07
N GLU A 311 13.96 -0.10 -51.01
CA GLU A 311 15.26 -0.49 -50.48
C GLU A 311 15.38 0.11 -49.05
N VAL A 312 16.20 -0.57 -48.24
CA VAL A 312 16.83 -0.30 -46.93
C VAL A 312 16.68 1.11 -46.27
N PRO A 313 16.25 1.17 -44.98
CA PRO A 313 16.28 2.35 -44.13
C PRO A 313 17.61 2.55 -43.36
N TRP A 314 17.92 3.82 -43.11
CA TRP A 314 19.01 4.31 -42.25
C TRP A 314 19.03 3.66 -40.85
N THR A 315 20.14 2.99 -40.54
CA THR A 315 20.47 2.43 -39.22
C THR A 315 20.97 3.52 -38.27
N LEU A 316 20.26 3.76 -37.16
CA LEU A 316 20.81 4.43 -35.98
C LEU A 316 21.48 3.36 -35.10
N VAL A 317 22.82 3.38 -35.05
CA VAL A 317 23.62 2.52 -34.18
C VAL A 317 23.67 3.14 -32.78
N ASN A 318 23.01 2.51 -31.80
CA ASN A 318 23.18 2.83 -30.39
C ASN A 318 24.38 2.04 -29.83
N ASN A 319 25.48 2.76 -29.59
CA ASN A 319 26.68 2.24 -28.96
C ASN A 319 26.51 2.14 -27.44
N LEU A 320 26.24 0.92 -26.95
CA LEU A 320 26.70 0.48 -25.63
C LEU A 320 27.85 -0.50 -25.84
N SER A 321 29.06 0.04 -25.97
CA SER A 321 30.32 -0.66 -25.70
C SER A 321 31.50 0.29 -25.93
N LYS A 322 32.26 0.56 -24.87
CA LYS A 322 33.66 0.97 -25.01
C LYS A 322 34.52 0.01 -24.19
N CYS A 323 35.17 -0.90 -24.92
CA CYS A 323 36.49 -1.42 -24.57
C CYS A 323 37.45 -0.92 -25.66
N SER A 324 38.60 -0.40 -25.23
CA SER A 324 39.62 0.24 -26.05
C SER A 324 40.24 -0.67 -27.11
N ALA A 325 40.49 -0.12 -28.30
CA ALA A 325 41.66 -0.44 -29.12
C ALA A 325 41.95 0.73 -30.08
N ASN A 326 43.21 1.20 -30.08
CA ASN A 326 43.74 2.25 -30.95
C ASN A 326 44.04 1.72 -32.37
N GLY A 327 43.96 2.59 -33.38
CA GLY A 327 44.53 2.35 -34.72
C GLY A 327 44.22 3.50 -35.68
N GLU A 328 45.26 4.26 -36.02
CA GLU A 328 45.30 5.43 -36.92
C GLU A 328 45.15 5.05 -38.41
N ALA A 329 44.61 5.98 -39.25
CA ALA A 329 45.25 6.55 -40.45
C ALA A 329 44.27 7.22 -41.44
N GLU A 330 44.82 8.18 -42.19
CA GLU A 330 44.25 9.34 -42.91
C GLU A 330 43.78 9.16 -44.39
N PRO A 331 43.23 10.21 -45.05
CA PRO A 331 42.31 10.16 -46.20
C PRO A 331 42.85 10.75 -47.53
N GLN A 332 42.12 10.54 -48.65
CA GLN A 332 42.19 11.30 -49.92
C GLN A 332 40.83 11.17 -50.64
N GLY A 333 40.17 12.11 -51.34
CA GLY A 333 40.41 13.50 -51.72
C GLY A 333 39.67 13.81 -53.04
N ILE A 334 38.99 14.98 -53.13
CA ILE A 334 38.77 15.82 -54.35
C ILE A 334 37.67 15.30 -55.34
N SER A 335 36.72 16.05 -55.95
CA SER A 335 36.47 17.48 -56.26
C SER A 335 35.00 17.74 -56.69
N ASP A 336 34.52 18.96 -56.42
CA ASP A 336 33.40 19.75 -57.01
C ASP A 336 33.47 19.94 -58.57
N PRO A 337 32.52 20.60 -59.31
CA PRO A 337 31.43 21.53 -58.89
C PRO A 337 30.04 21.50 -59.64
N ALA A 338 29.02 22.14 -59.02
CA ALA A 338 27.88 22.97 -59.52
C ALA A 338 26.88 22.45 -60.59
N ALA A 339 25.57 22.73 -60.63
CA ALA A 339 24.47 23.38 -59.86
C ALA A 339 23.16 23.14 -60.70
N PRO A 340 21.91 23.53 -60.32
CA PRO A 340 21.26 23.77 -59.02
C PRO A 340 20.05 22.81 -58.78
N ASP A 341 19.71 22.49 -57.52
CA ASP A 341 18.47 21.77 -57.19
C ASP A 341 17.45 22.69 -56.50
N LEU A 342 16.24 22.70 -57.04
CA LEU A 342 15.07 23.47 -56.64
C LEU A 342 14.08 22.48 -56.00
N THR A 343 14.32 22.09 -54.75
CA THR A 343 13.28 21.47 -53.92
C THR A 343 12.92 22.38 -52.76
N SER A 344 11.99 23.29 -53.03
CA SER A 344 11.32 24.10 -52.02
C SER A 344 10.44 23.21 -51.13
N ARG A 345 10.91 22.86 -49.93
CA ARG A 345 10.01 22.73 -48.78
C ARG A 345 9.95 24.08 -48.11
N GLY A 346 8.80 24.73 -48.22
CA GLY A 346 8.57 26.10 -47.75
C GLY A 346 9.00 26.29 -46.31
N THR A 347 10.04 27.10 -46.14
CA THR A 347 10.47 27.68 -44.87
C THR A 347 9.49 28.78 -44.52
N ILE A 348 8.64 28.59 -43.51
CA ILE A 348 8.18 29.74 -42.72
C ILE A 348 9.37 30.12 -41.84
N GLN A 349 10.02 31.22 -42.21
CA GLN A 349 11.00 31.91 -41.38
C GLN A 349 10.29 32.38 -40.10
N MET A 350 10.46 31.63 -39.01
CA MET A 350 10.50 32.25 -37.68
C MET A 350 11.95 32.62 -37.39
N GLN A 351 12.16 33.91 -37.18
CA GLN A 351 13.45 34.53 -36.91
C GLN A 351 14.17 33.87 -35.72
N ASN A 352 15.48 33.73 -35.91
CA ASN A 352 16.52 33.33 -34.97
C ASN A 352 16.25 33.67 -33.50
N VAL A 353 16.12 32.62 -32.69
CA VAL A 353 16.92 32.44 -31.47
C VAL A 353 17.33 30.96 -31.42
N ARG A 354 18.24 30.53 -32.31
CA ARG A 354 18.97 29.28 -32.08
C ARG A 354 20.23 29.65 -31.34
N GLU A 355 20.10 29.74 -30.02
CA GLU A 355 21.25 29.54 -29.14
C GLU A 355 21.92 28.23 -29.57
N HIS A 356 23.25 28.25 -29.68
CA HIS A 356 24.05 27.07 -29.92
C HIS A 356 23.70 26.01 -28.85
N GLU A 357 22.83 25.04 -29.18
CA GLU A 357 22.69 23.83 -28.37
C GLU A 357 24.03 23.11 -28.44
N THR A 358 24.83 23.27 -27.39
CA THR A 358 26.08 22.54 -27.19
C THR A 358 25.80 21.04 -27.21
N GLU A 359 26.77 20.24 -27.62
CA GLU A 359 26.68 18.77 -27.63
C GLU A 359 26.24 18.22 -26.24
N ASP A 360 26.67 18.89 -25.18
CA ASP A 360 26.24 18.70 -23.79
C ASP A 360 24.73 18.94 -23.56
N GLY A 361 24.12 19.93 -24.21
CA GLY A 361 22.68 20.19 -24.14
C GLY A 361 21.86 19.05 -24.75
N LYS A 362 22.34 18.47 -25.86
CA LYS A 362 21.67 17.33 -26.51
C LYS A 362 21.78 16.05 -25.68
N GLU A 363 22.94 15.79 -25.08
CA GLU A 363 23.14 14.64 -24.19
C GLU A 363 22.24 14.73 -22.94
N LYS A 364 22.16 15.91 -22.32
CA LYS A 364 21.27 16.17 -21.18
C LYS A 364 19.79 15.98 -21.54
N LEU A 365 19.36 16.46 -22.71
CA LEU A 365 17.99 16.26 -23.17
C LEU A 365 17.69 14.78 -23.41
N SER A 366 18.61 14.04 -24.05
CA SER A 366 18.47 12.60 -24.27
C SER A 366 18.28 11.86 -22.95
N LYS A 367 19.10 12.17 -21.94
CA LYS A 367 18.98 11.57 -20.61
C LYS A 367 17.65 11.88 -19.92
N MET A 368 17.11 13.10 -20.07
CA MET A 368 15.80 13.42 -19.49
C MET A 368 14.67 12.68 -20.19
N ILE A 369 14.74 12.53 -21.52
CA ILE A 369 13.76 11.74 -22.28
C ILE A 369 13.83 10.27 -21.87
N GLU A 370 15.02 9.70 -21.70
CA GLU A 370 15.20 8.33 -21.19
C GLU A 370 14.55 8.13 -19.81
N LEU A 371 14.67 9.10 -18.91
CA LEU A 371 14.01 9.06 -17.61
C LEU A 371 12.48 9.16 -17.74
N MET A 372 11.98 10.05 -18.60
CA MET A 372 10.55 10.21 -18.87
C MET A 372 9.94 8.94 -19.46
N ASP A 373 10.68 8.22 -20.30
CA ASP A 373 10.20 7.03 -21.01
C ASP A 373 10.57 5.71 -20.31
N GLY A 374 11.40 5.73 -19.27
CA GLY A 374 11.91 4.52 -18.59
C GLY A 374 10.81 3.61 -18.03
N PHE A 375 9.66 4.16 -17.62
CA PHE A 375 8.51 3.36 -17.17
C PHE A 375 7.93 2.51 -18.32
N LYS A 376 7.98 3.00 -19.57
CA LYS A 376 7.52 2.27 -20.76
C LYS A 376 8.42 1.06 -21.03
N ALA A 377 9.73 1.27 -20.98
CA ALA A 377 10.73 0.19 -21.14
C ALA A 377 10.55 -0.90 -20.07
N SER A 378 10.34 -0.49 -18.82
CA SER A 378 10.05 -1.42 -17.71
C SER A 378 8.79 -2.24 -17.98
N LYS A 379 7.70 -1.62 -18.44
CA LYS A 379 6.46 -2.35 -18.76
C LYS A 379 6.56 -3.26 -19.97
N VAL A 380 7.37 -2.93 -20.97
CA VAL A 380 7.66 -3.84 -22.09
C VAL A 380 8.30 -5.12 -21.57
N LEU A 381 9.36 -5.00 -20.75
CA LEU A 381 10.01 -6.16 -20.12
C LEU A 381 9.03 -6.99 -19.28
N PHE A 382 8.24 -6.33 -18.43
CA PHE A 382 7.28 -7.00 -17.56
C PHE A 382 6.21 -7.75 -18.35
N THR A 383 5.70 -7.13 -19.42
CA THR A 383 4.64 -7.71 -20.26
C THR A 383 5.18 -8.88 -21.08
N ALA A 384 6.34 -8.74 -21.72
CA ALA A 384 6.98 -9.81 -22.47
C ALA A 384 7.31 -11.02 -21.59
N SER A 385 7.80 -10.78 -20.36
CA SER A 385 8.06 -11.83 -19.37
C SER A 385 6.77 -12.51 -18.90
N LYS A 386 5.71 -11.75 -18.63
CA LYS A 386 4.41 -12.29 -18.19
C LYS A 386 3.73 -13.13 -19.28
N LEU A 387 3.84 -12.70 -20.52
CA LEU A 387 3.33 -13.43 -21.69
C LEU A 387 4.26 -14.57 -22.13
N ARG A 388 5.37 -14.79 -21.44
CA ARG A 388 6.34 -15.87 -21.71
C ARG A 388 6.92 -15.84 -23.12
N VAL A 389 7.08 -14.64 -23.69
CA VAL A 389 7.61 -14.45 -25.05
C VAL A 389 8.98 -15.14 -25.21
N PHE A 390 9.87 -14.98 -24.23
CA PHE A 390 11.22 -15.55 -24.29
C PHE A 390 11.22 -17.08 -24.28
N ASP A 391 10.30 -17.71 -23.56
CA ASP A 391 10.15 -19.16 -23.52
C ASP A 391 9.62 -19.70 -24.86
N VAL A 392 8.62 -19.03 -25.44
CA VAL A 392 8.01 -19.38 -26.74
C VAL A 392 9.05 -19.33 -27.86
N LEU A 393 9.88 -18.28 -27.88
CA LEU A 393 10.94 -18.15 -28.88
C LEU A 393 11.98 -19.27 -28.76
N ARG A 394 12.26 -19.76 -27.54
CA ARG A 394 13.18 -20.89 -27.32
C ARG A 394 12.58 -22.24 -27.71
N SER A 395 11.32 -22.50 -27.36
CA SER A 395 10.69 -23.81 -27.58
C SER A 395 10.40 -24.10 -29.06
N SER A 396 10.49 -23.08 -29.92
CA SER A 396 10.29 -23.24 -31.36
C SER A 396 11.34 -24.15 -31.98
N LYS A 397 10.90 -25.26 -32.58
CA LYS A 397 11.79 -26.17 -33.37
C LYS A 397 12.41 -25.47 -34.58
N LYS A 398 11.86 -24.33 -35.00
CA LYS A 398 12.32 -23.54 -36.14
C LYS A 398 13.38 -22.49 -35.76
N GLY A 399 13.62 -22.23 -34.47
CA GLY A 399 14.59 -21.23 -33.99
C GLY A 399 14.20 -19.77 -34.22
N GLU A 400 13.35 -19.52 -35.21
CA GLU A 400 12.94 -18.21 -35.73
C GLU A 400 11.40 -18.21 -35.88
N LEU A 401 10.72 -17.33 -35.13
CA LEU A 401 9.26 -17.18 -35.18
C LEU A 401 8.87 -15.78 -35.66
N GLN A 402 7.81 -15.68 -36.45
CA GLN A 402 7.22 -14.40 -36.83
C GLN A 402 6.23 -13.92 -35.77
N ALA A 403 5.79 -12.66 -35.88
CA ALA A 403 4.87 -12.08 -34.90
C ALA A 403 3.54 -12.85 -34.80
N GLU A 404 3.08 -13.40 -35.92
CA GLU A 404 1.87 -14.24 -36.03
C GLU A 404 2.00 -15.53 -35.21
N ASP A 405 3.14 -16.22 -35.32
CA ASP A 405 3.40 -17.46 -34.59
C ASP A 405 3.45 -17.19 -33.09
N VAL A 406 4.19 -16.15 -32.67
CA VAL A 406 4.29 -15.77 -31.26
C VAL A 406 2.91 -15.36 -30.72
N ALA A 407 2.14 -14.59 -31.48
CA ALA A 407 0.80 -14.15 -31.09
C ALA A 407 -0.15 -15.33 -30.87
N GLN A 408 -0.07 -16.36 -31.72
CA GLN A 408 -0.84 -17.58 -31.57
C GLN A 408 -0.49 -18.32 -30.26
N GLU A 409 0.79 -18.51 -29.98
CA GLU A 409 1.26 -19.22 -28.78
C GLU A 409 0.90 -18.50 -27.48
N ILE A 410 1.07 -17.17 -27.43
CA ILE A 410 0.76 -16.37 -26.24
C ILE A 410 -0.72 -15.95 -26.16
N LYS A 411 -1.54 -16.36 -27.14
CA LYS A 411 -2.98 -16.05 -27.26
C LYS A 411 -3.28 -14.54 -27.23
N ALA A 412 -2.56 -13.77 -28.06
CA ALA A 412 -2.71 -12.33 -28.17
C ALA A 412 -2.99 -11.88 -29.61
N SER A 413 -3.35 -10.60 -29.79
CA SER A 413 -3.53 -10.02 -31.12
C SER A 413 -2.18 -9.89 -31.84
N ILE A 414 -2.14 -10.24 -33.13
CA ILE A 414 -0.93 -10.09 -33.97
C ILE A 414 -0.35 -8.68 -33.89
N LYS A 415 -1.18 -7.64 -34.09
CA LYS A 415 -0.76 -6.23 -34.03
C LYS A 415 -0.15 -5.83 -32.69
N GLY A 416 -0.70 -6.32 -31.58
CA GLY A 416 -0.18 -6.04 -30.24
C GLY A 416 1.15 -6.75 -30.00
N THR A 417 1.25 -8.02 -30.41
CA THR A 417 2.45 -8.83 -30.30
C THR A 417 3.58 -8.26 -31.13
N GLU A 418 3.33 -7.91 -32.40
CA GLU A 418 4.34 -7.33 -33.30
C GLU A 418 4.97 -6.08 -32.66
N ARG A 419 4.15 -5.13 -32.19
CA ARG A 419 4.63 -3.91 -31.52
C ARG A 419 5.42 -4.21 -30.24
N LEU A 420 5.00 -5.22 -29.46
CA LEU A 420 5.72 -5.64 -28.27
C LEU A 420 7.09 -6.24 -28.62
N LEU A 421 7.15 -7.07 -29.66
CA LEU A 421 8.39 -7.68 -30.14
C LEU A 421 9.35 -6.62 -30.71
N GLU A 422 8.85 -5.67 -31.50
CA GLU A 422 9.63 -4.54 -32.01
C GLU A 422 10.19 -3.68 -30.87
N ALA A 423 9.40 -3.41 -29.83
CA ALA A 423 9.87 -2.72 -28.63
C ALA A 423 10.95 -3.55 -27.91
N CYS A 424 10.79 -4.87 -27.80
CA CYS A 424 11.80 -5.76 -27.22
C CYS A 424 13.10 -5.77 -28.03
N VAL A 425 13.04 -5.68 -29.37
CA VAL A 425 14.22 -5.56 -30.24
C VAL A 425 14.93 -4.22 -29.99
N SER A 426 14.18 -3.12 -29.93
CA SER A 426 14.72 -1.78 -29.62
C SER A 426 15.41 -1.74 -28.26
N LEU A 427 14.90 -2.47 -27.26
CA LEU A 427 15.49 -2.59 -25.92
C LEU A 427 16.63 -3.61 -25.84
N GLY A 428 17.03 -4.26 -26.95
CA GLY A 428 18.07 -5.28 -26.96
C GLY A 428 17.71 -6.58 -26.22
N LEU A 429 16.42 -6.81 -25.97
CA LEU A 429 15.91 -8.06 -25.37
C LEU A 429 15.78 -9.16 -26.42
N LEU A 430 15.48 -8.79 -27.67
CA LEU A 430 15.35 -9.68 -28.82
C LEU A 430 16.21 -9.20 -29.99
N GLN A 431 16.46 -10.08 -30.94
CA GLN A 431 17.01 -9.75 -32.27
C GLN A 431 15.95 -10.02 -33.32
N ARG A 432 16.02 -9.29 -34.44
CA ARG A 432 15.16 -9.50 -35.60
C ARG A 432 16.00 -9.69 -36.85
N THR A 433 15.77 -10.80 -37.55
CA THR A 433 16.35 -11.10 -38.85
C THR A 433 15.21 -11.20 -39.85
N GLY A 434 15.08 -10.23 -40.76
CA GLY A 434 13.92 -10.14 -41.65
C GLY A 434 12.60 -9.96 -40.88
N LYS A 435 11.73 -10.98 -40.88
CA LYS A 435 10.46 -10.99 -40.14
C LYS A 435 10.50 -11.81 -38.86
N GLU A 436 11.61 -12.47 -38.59
CA GLU A 436 11.72 -13.45 -37.52
C GLU A 436 12.42 -12.87 -36.29
N TYR A 437 11.96 -13.29 -35.12
CA TYR A 437 12.43 -12.83 -33.82
C TYR A 437 13.15 -13.94 -33.08
N THR A 438 14.25 -13.61 -32.40
CA THR A 438 15.02 -14.55 -31.57
C THR A 438 15.47 -13.90 -30.26
N ASN A 439 15.75 -14.72 -29.25
CA ASN A 439 16.32 -14.21 -27.99
C ASN A 439 17.76 -13.68 -28.21
N THR A 440 18.15 -12.64 -27.47
CA THR A 440 19.56 -12.24 -27.34
C THR A 440 20.30 -13.15 -26.34
N ALA A 441 21.62 -12.99 -26.24
CA ALA A 441 22.40 -13.67 -25.20
C ALA A 441 21.93 -13.27 -23.79
N MET A 442 21.60 -11.99 -23.60
CA MET A 442 21.10 -11.46 -22.33
C MET A 442 19.74 -12.06 -21.94
N SER A 443 18.77 -12.10 -22.87
CA SER A 443 17.45 -12.68 -22.57
C SER A 443 17.48 -14.19 -22.40
N ARG A 444 18.33 -14.91 -23.14
CA ARG A 444 18.59 -16.34 -22.86
C ARG A 444 19.12 -16.57 -21.45
N HIS A 445 20.00 -15.69 -20.98
CA HIS A 445 20.66 -15.89 -19.69
C HIS A 445 19.75 -15.54 -18.50
N PHE A 446 18.97 -14.45 -18.60
CA PHE A 446 18.22 -13.90 -17.46
C PHE A 446 16.69 -14.01 -17.57
N LEU A 447 16.11 -14.23 -18.75
CA LEU A 447 14.66 -14.09 -18.96
C LEU A 447 13.92 -15.40 -19.31
N LEU A 448 14.63 -16.50 -19.51
CA LEU A 448 14.03 -17.83 -19.64
C LEU A 448 13.53 -18.32 -18.28
N SER A 449 12.33 -18.90 -18.24
CA SER A 449 11.67 -19.28 -16.98
C SER A 449 12.38 -20.39 -16.19
N ASP A 450 13.14 -21.25 -16.86
CA ASP A 450 13.91 -22.36 -16.29
C ASP A 450 15.43 -22.11 -16.29
N GLY A 451 15.86 -20.88 -16.61
CA GLY A 451 17.26 -20.50 -16.58
C GLY A 451 17.81 -20.52 -15.15
N PRO A 452 19.08 -20.96 -14.93
CA PRO A 452 19.65 -21.06 -13.58
C PRO A 452 19.82 -19.69 -12.88
N LEU A 453 19.87 -18.62 -13.66
CA LEU A 453 19.95 -17.22 -13.22
C LEU A 453 18.72 -16.42 -13.64
N SER A 454 17.58 -17.10 -13.84
CA SER A 454 16.34 -16.45 -14.26
C SER A 454 15.92 -15.36 -13.27
N LEU A 455 15.63 -14.18 -13.81
CA LEU A 455 15.05 -13.04 -13.09
C LEU A 455 13.53 -12.99 -13.21
N GLN A 456 12.89 -14.00 -13.81
CA GLN A 456 11.43 -14.00 -14.05
C GLN A 456 10.64 -13.78 -12.75
N GLY A 457 11.03 -14.45 -11.65
CA GLY A 457 10.37 -14.27 -10.35
C GLY A 457 10.47 -12.83 -9.84
N TYR A 458 11.65 -12.21 -10.00
CA TYR A 458 11.86 -10.82 -9.60
C TYR A 458 11.12 -9.83 -10.50
N ILE A 459 11.10 -10.06 -11.81
CA ILE A 459 10.32 -9.26 -12.79
C ILE A 459 8.83 -9.32 -12.46
N GLN A 460 8.30 -10.49 -12.15
CA GLN A 460 6.91 -10.63 -11.74
C GLN A 460 6.61 -9.84 -10.46
N HIS A 461 7.49 -9.92 -9.46
CA HIS A 461 7.37 -9.13 -8.23
C HIS A 461 7.44 -7.62 -8.49
N CYS A 462 8.35 -7.16 -9.36
CA CYS A 462 8.39 -5.75 -9.77
C CYS A 462 7.09 -5.32 -10.44
N ASN A 463 6.53 -6.16 -11.31
CA ASN A 463 5.31 -5.83 -12.06
C ASN A 463 4.05 -5.82 -11.18
N GLU A 464 3.95 -6.76 -10.24
CA GLU A 464 2.72 -6.99 -9.48
C GLU A 464 2.73 -6.36 -8.09
N LEU A 465 3.90 -6.01 -7.55
CA LEU A 465 4.03 -5.38 -6.24
C LEU A 465 4.68 -3.99 -6.31
N VAL A 466 5.92 -3.91 -6.81
CA VAL A 466 6.68 -2.65 -6.79
C VAL A 466 6.03 -1.60 -7.68
N TRP A 467 5.52 -2.00 -8.85
CA TRP A 467 4.89 -1.07 -9.78
C TRP A 467 3.65 -0.37 -9.18
N PRO A 468 2.65 -1.08 -8.63
CA PRO A 468 1.54 -0.41 -7.93
C PRO A 468 2.00 0.51 -6.79
N LEU A 469 2.99 0.12 -5.98
CA LEU A 469 3.53 1.01 -4.94
C LEU A 469 4.08 2.31 -5.54
N PHE A 470 4.85 2.20 -6.62
CA PHE A 470 5.45 3.36 -7.31
C PHE A 470 4.41 4.22 -8.05
N THR A 471 3.24 3.68 -8.40
CA THR A 471 2.13 4.52 -8.89
C THR A 471 1.59 5.47 -7.82
N HIS A 472 1.86 5.20 -6.53
CA HIS A 472 1.52 6.06 -5.40
C HIS A 472 2.73 6.79 -4.79
N LEU A 473 3.87 6.87 -5.51
CA LEU A 473 5.11 7.45 -5.00
C LEU A 473 4.96 8.90 -4.51
N GLU A 474 4.17 9.74 -5.20
CA GLU A 474 3.88 11.12 -4.76
C GLU A 474 3.33 11.17 -3.34
N THR A 475 2.44 10.24 -3.03
CA THR A 475 1.81 10.14 -1.71
C THR A 475 2.80 9.59 -0.69
N ALA A 476 3.56 8.58 -1.08
CA ALA A 476 4.65 8.02 -0.28
C ALA A 476 5.60 9.12 0.21
N VAL A 477 6.05 9.98 -0.71
CA VAL A 477 6.96 11.10 -0.41
C VAL A 477 6.32 12.14 0.51
N ARG A 478 5.03 12.47 0.31
CA ARG A 478 4.32 13.45 1.14
C ARG A 478 4.10 12.96 2.58
N GLU A 479 3.77 11.69 2.73
CA GLU A 479 3.39 11.09 4.02
C GLU A 479 4.60 10.51 4.76
N GLY A 480 5.69 10.19 4.05
CA GLY A 480 6.85 9.51 4.61
C GLY A 480 6.57 8.06 4.98
N THR A 481 5.58 7.42 4.34
CA THR A 481 5.09 6.07 4.67
C THR A 481 4.92 5.20 3.43
N ASN A 482 5.05 3.87 3.60
CA ASN A 482 4.71 2.90 2.56
C ASN A 482 3.25 3.04 2.10
N GLN A 483 3.00 2.83 0.81
CA GLN A 483 1.69 2.98 0.18
C GLN A 483 0.99 1.66 -0.13
N HIS A 484 1.34 0.57 0.58
CA HIS A 484 0.76 -0.76 0.39
C HIS A 484 -0.77 -0.75 0.49
N GLU A 485 -1.32 -0.05 1.48
CA GLU A 485 -2.78 0.07 1.64
C GLU A 485 -3.44 0.74 0.44
N LYS A 486 -2.84 1.80 -0.12
CA LYS A 486 -3.39 2.49 -1.29
C LYS A 486 -3.25 1.66 -2.56
N ALA A 487 -2.16 0.91 -2.69
CA ALA A 487 -1.87 0.08 -3.84
C ALA A 487 -2.70 -1.23 -3.88
N PHE A 488 -3.02 -1.82 -2.72
CA PHE A 488 -3.61 -3.17 -2.63
C PHE A 488 -4.84 -3.29 -1.71
N GLY A 489 -5.24 -2.22 -1.02
CA GLY A 489 -6.31 -2.23 -0.01
C GLY A 489 -5.81 -2.51 1.41
N LYS A 490 -6.70 -2.38 2.41
CA LYS A 490 -6.39 -2.52 3.84
C LYS A 490 -5.85 -3.91 4.19
N THR A 491 -4.65 -3.96 4.76
CA THR A 491 -4.03 -5.15 5.38
C THR A 491 -3.52 -4.81 6.78
N SER A 492 -3.77 -5.68 7.77
CA SER A 492 -3.55 -5.43 9.20
C SER A 492 -2.09 -5.37 9.65
N ASN A 493 -1.10 -5.76 8.82
CA ASN A 493 0.34 -5.60 9.08
C ASN A 493 1.16 -5.54 7.78
N LEU A 494 2.09 -4.57 7.69
CA LEU A 494 2.80 -4.20 6.46
C LEU A 494 3.83 -5.22 5.95
N PHE A 495 4.35 -6.10 6.81
CA PHE A 495 5.31 -7.15 6.42
C PHE A 495 4.73 -8.56 6.49
N GLN A 496 4.02 -8.90 7.57
CA GLN A 496 3.42 -10.24 7.76
C GLN A 496 2.17 -10.44 6.90
N ASP A 497 1.24 -9.50 6.82
CA ASP A 497 0.00 -9.74 6.05
C ASP A 497 0.16 -9.45 4.55
N ALA A 498 0.97 -8.45 4.18
CA ALA A 498 1.23 -8.10 2.78
C ALA A 498 1.89 -9.22 1.97
N TYR A 499 2.87 -9.92 2.56
CA TYR A 499 3.62 -10.97 1.90
C TYR A 499 3.19 -12.38 2.29
N TYR A 500 2.69 -12.59 3.51
CA TYR A 500 2.51 -13.92 4.07
C TYR A 500 1.05 -14.36 4.32
N SER A 501 0.05 -13.50 4.07
CA SER A 501 -1.38 -13.82 4.30
C SER A 501 -1.99 -14.80 3.28
N ARG A 502 -1.47 -14.84 2.03
CA ARG A 502 -1.93 -15.74 0.98
C ARG A 502 -0.79 -16.58 0.44
N HIS A 503 -1.01 -17.89 0.31
CA HIS A 503 -0.01 -18.85 -0.16
C HIS A 503 0.61 -18.44 -1.52
N GLU A 504 -0.20 -17.96 -2.46
CA GLU A 504 0.26 -17.52 -3.78
C GLU A 504 1.16 -16.28 -3.72
N VAL A 505 0.79 -15.28 -2.90
CA VAL A 505 1.57 -14.04 -2.74
C VAL A 505 2.92 -14.33 -2.09
N LYS A 506 2.92 -15.23 -1.10
CA LYS A 506 4.12 -15.74 -0.43
C LYS A 506 5.04 -16.47 -1.41
N LEU A 507 4.50 -17.39 -2.19
CA LEU A 507 5.26 -18.11 -3.21
C LEU A 507 5.88 -17.15 -4.23
N ARG A 508 5.13 -16.13 -4.66
CA ARG A 508 5.61 -15.11 -5.60
C ARG A 508 6.77 -14.31 -4.99
N PHE A 509 6.67 -13.89 -3.73
CA PHE A 509 7.77 -13.21 -3.04
C PHE A 509 9.01 -14.11 -2.91
N MET A 510 8.83 -15.37 -2.48
CA MET A 510 9.93 -16.33 -2.37
C MET A 510 10.60 -16.57 -3.73
N LYS A 511 9.85 -16.70 -4.83
CA LYS A 511 10.40 -16.79 -6.19
C LYS A 511 11.25 -15.58 -6.57
N ALA A 512 10.79 -14.38 -6.19
CA ALA A 512 11.54 -13.15 -6.44
C ALA A 512 12.86 -13.10 -5.66
N MET A 513 12.83 -13.44 -4.38
CA MET A 513 14.04 -13.46 -3.55
C MET A 513 14.99 -14.57 -3.99
N HIS A 514 14.48 -15.73 -4.39
CA HIS A 514 15.27 -16.80 -5.00
C HIS A 514 16.01 -16.31 -6.24
N SER A 515 15.31 -15.62 -7.14
CA SER A 515 15.91 -15.08 -8.39
C SER A 515 17.10 -14.18 -8.09
N ILE A 516 16.96 -13.25 -7.13
CA ILE A 516 18.04 -12.33 -6.73
C ILE A 516 19.18 -13.10 -6.05
N ALA A 517 18.87 -14.00 -5.13
CA ALA A 517 19.89 -14.79 -4.42
C ALA A 517 20.71 -15.67 -5.36
N LYS A 518 20.12 -16.22 -6.44
CA LYS A 518 20.88 -16.98 -7.45
C LYS A 518 21.85 -16.10 -8.25
N VAL A 519 21.50 -14.84 -8.48
CA VAL A 519 22.37 -13.89 -9.20
C VAL A 519 23.50 -13.36 -8.33
N SER A 520 23.24 -13.04 -7.06
CA SER A 520 24.25 -12.44 -6.17
C SER A 520 24.98 -13.44 -5.28
N GLY A 521 24.43 -14.65 -5.09
CA GLY A 521 24.84 -15.55 -4.01
C GLY A 521 26.29 -16.01 -4.10
N ARG A 522 26.77 -16.33 -5.31
CA ARG A 522 28.17 -16.72 -5.52
C ARG A 522 29.15 -15.62 -5.12
N ASP A 523 28.89 -14.39 -5.52
CA ASP A 523 29.81 -13.28 -5.28
C ASP A 523 29.84 -12.90 -3.79
N VAL A 524 28.70 -12.97 -3.12
CA VAL A 524 28.61 -12.78 -1.66
C VAL A 524 29.31 -13.92 -0.93
N ALA A 525 29.06 -15.17 -1.31
CA ALA A 525 29.65 -16.35 -0.69
C ALA A 525 31.18 -16.40 -0.84
N THR A 526 31.73 -15.83 -1.90
CA THR A 526 33.17 -15.80 -2.17
C THR A 526 33.85 -14.47 -1.81
N ALA A 527 33.10 -13.51 -1.26
CA ALA A 527 33.64 -12.19 -0.88
C ALA A 527 34.72 -12.30 0.22
N PHE A 528 34.60 -13.29 1.10
CA PHE A 528 35.51 -13.53 2.21
C PHE A 528 35.92 -15.00 2.29
N ASP A 529 37.13 -15.25 2.80
CA ASP A 529 37.57 -16.59 3.15
C ASP A 529 36.94 -17.01 4.50
N LEU A 530 36.01 -17.96 4.42
CA LEU A 530 35.31 -18.52 5.57
C LEU A 530 35.77 -19.96 5.88
N SER A 531 36.85 -20.43 5.25
CA SER A 531 37.33 -21.83 5.35
C SER A 531 37.66 -22.28 6.77
N LYS A 532 37.99 -21.35 7.67
CA LYS A 532 38.26 -21.64 9.09
C LYS A 532 36.99 -21.93 9.92
N TYR A 533 35.81 -21.57 9.42
CA TYR A 533 34.54 -21.75 10.10
C TYR A 533 33.86 -23.05 9.69
N LYS A 534 33.12 -23.69 10.61
CA LYS A 534 32.46 -24.98 10.36
C LYS A 534 30.96 -24.85 10.25
N THR A 535 30.37 -23.88 10.92
CA THR A 535 28.92 -23.68 10.97
C THR A 535 28.53 -22.25 10.63
N ALA A 536 27.51 -22.09 9.80
CA ALA A 536 26.89 -20.82 9.48
C ALA A 536 25.37 -20.88 9.70
N CYS A 537 24.76 -19.74 10.02
CA CYS A 537 23.32 -19.56 10.14
C CYS A 537 22.88 -18.42 9.21
N ASP A 538 22.08 -18.73 8.21
CA ASP A 538 21.48 -17.77 7.27
C ASP A 538 20.12 -17.31 7.83
N LEU A 539 20.13 -16.15 8.49
CA LEU A 539 18.97 -15.59 9.18
C LEU A 539 18.08 -14.87 8.17
N GLY A 540 16.85 -15.35 8.00
CA GLY A 540 15.94 -14.89 6.95
C GLY A 540 16.36 -15.39 5.56
N GLY A 541 16.99 -16.56 5.47
CA GLY A 541 17.53 -17.10 4.22
C GLY A 541 16.47 -17.53 3.19
N CYS A 542 15.19 -17.43 3.51
CA CYS A 542 14.04 -17.60 2.62
C CYS A 542 14.00 -18.96 1.89
N THR A 543 14.55 -19.05 0.68
CA THR A 543 14.56 -20.29 -0.11
C THR A 543 15.82 -21.13 0.12
N GLY A 544 16.80 -20.61 0.85
CA GLY A 544 18.10 -21.25 1.08
C GLY A 544 19.07 -21.14 -0.10
N ALA A 545 18.71 -20.42 -1.18
CA ALA A 545 19.58 -20.25 -2.35
C ALA A 545 20.97 -19.68 -1.97
N MET A 546 21.01 -18.71 -1.04
CA MET A 546 22.25 -18.15 -0.52
C MET A 546 23.04 -19.21 0.26
N ALA A 547 22.39 -19.91 1.20
CA ALA A 547 23.00 -21.00 1.97
C ALA A 547 23.67 -22.08 1.09
N TYR A 548 23.05 -22.48 -0.03
CA TYR A 548 23.66 -23.44 -0.96
C TYR A 548 24.92 -22.88 -1.65
N GLU A 549 24.95 -21.59 -2.02
CA GLU A 549 26.16 -20.99 -2.60
C GLU A 549 27.29 -20.89 -1.57
N PHE A 550 26.99 -20.63 -0.29
CA PHE A 550 27.97 -20.67 0.80
C PHE A 550 28.53 -22.08 1.01
N ALA A 551 27.67 -23.10 1.08
CA ALA A 551 28.11 -24.49 1.21
C ALA A 551 28.99 -24.91 0.02
N LYS A 552 28.63 -24.49 -1.20
CA LYS A 552 29.40 -24.76 -2.42
C LYS A 552 30.75 -24.04 -2.44
N ALA A 553 30.79 -22.78 -2.02
CA ALA A 553 32.03 -21.99 -1.98
C ALA A 553 33.00 -22.48 -0.89
N HIS A 554 32.48 -23.01 0.22
CA HIS A 554 33.26 -23.43 1.38
C HIS A 554 32.96 -24.90 1.73
N PRO A 555 33.73 -25.88 1.21
CA PRO A 555 33.44 -27.32 1.39
C PRO A 555 33.40 -27.83 2.83
N GLY A 556 34.02 -27.12 3.78
CA GLY A 556 34.01 -27.44 5.21
C GLY A 556 32.88 -26.80 6.01
N LEU A 557 32.05 -25.96 5.37
CA LEU A 557 31.01 -25.18 6.04
C LEU A 557 29.65 -25.88 5.92
N SER A 558 28.97 -26.06 7.05
CA SER A 558 27.55 -26.43 7.11
C SER A 558 26.71 -25.19 7.39
N VAL A 559 25.60 -25.04 6.67
CA VAL A 559 24.76 -23.84 6.73
C VAL A 559 23.35 -24.19 7.18
N THR A 560 22.89 -23.57 8.25
CA THR A 560 21.52 -23.65 8.73
C THR A 560 20.74 -22.46 8.21
N MET A 561 19.74 -22.67 7.37
CA MET A 561 18.81 -21.62 7.00
C MET A 561 17.71 -21.51 8.05
N PHE A 562 17.52 -20.30 8.58
CA PHE A 562 16.56 -20.01 9.64
C PHE A 562 15.55 -18.97 9.19
N ASP A 563 14.26 -19.33 9.13
CA ASP A 563 13.19 -18.44 8.67
C ASP A 563 11.84 -18.84 9.30
N LEU A 564 10.79 -18.06 9.06
CA LEU A 564 9.46 -18.30 9.63
C LEU A 564 8.93 -19.71 9.25
N PRO A 565 8.14 -20.36 10.12
CA PRO A 565 7.62 -21.72 9.87
C PRO A 565 6.96 -21.88 8.50
N GLU A 566 6.10 -20.95 8.15
CA GLU A 566 5.41 -20.92 6.85
C GLU A 566 6.32 -20.69 5.63
N VAL A 567 7.50 -20.11 5.80
CA VAL A 567 8.53 -19.99 4.74
C VAL A 567 9.25 -21.31 4.58
N ILE A 568 9.65 -21.93 5.70
CA ILE A 568 10.33 -23.22 5.72
C ILE A 568 9.46 -24.31 5.08
N GLU A 569 8.17 -24.34 5.37
CA GLU A 569 7.22 -25.27 4.74
C GLU A 569 7.25 -25.20 3.21
N MET A 570 7.36 -23.98 2.66
CA MET A 570 7.36 -23.73 1.22
C MET A 570 8.74 -23.87 0.56
N SER A 571 9.83 -23.89 1.35
CA SER A 571 11.20 -23.97 0.85
C SER A 571 11.48 -25.21 -0.01
N SER A 572 10.71 -26.29 0.20
CA SER A 572 10.79 -27.55 -0.57
C SER A 572 10.64 -27.34 -2.09
N HIS A 573 9.88 -26.34 -2.52
CA HIS A 573 9.69 -26.00 -3.95
C HIS A 573 10.96 -25.49 -4.64
N PHE A 574 11.96 -25.07 -3.86
CA PHE A 574 13.17 -24.41 -4.35
C PHE A 574 14.43 -25.26 -4.13
N ARG A 575 14.30 -26.42 -3.49
CA ARG A 575 15.44 -27.28 -3.20
C ARG A 575 16.03 -27.81 -4.52
N PRO A 576 17.36 -27.75 -4.70
CA PRO A 576 18.02 -28.41 -5.81
C PRO A 576 17.70 -29.91 -5.82
N HIS A 577 17.68 -30.53 -7.01
CA HIS A 577 17.50 -31.98 -7.13
C HIS A 577 18.60 -32.77 -6.39
N ASP A 578 19.84 -32.28 -6.45
CA ASP A 578 21.00 -32.82 -5.72
C ASP A 578 21.28 -31.93 -4.50
N ALA A 579 20.37 -31.92 -3.53
CA ALA A 579 20.50 -31.09 -2.34
C ALA A 579 21.76 -31.48 -1.53
N ASP A 580 22.57 -30.48 -1.17
CA ASP A 580 23.75 -30.66 -0.31
C ASP A 580 23.30 -30.90 1.14
N ASP A 581 23.64 -32.08 1.70
CA ASP A 581 23.28 -32.48 3.06
C ASP A 581 23.83 -31.54 4.16
N ARG A 582 24.77 -30.65 3.81
CA ARG A 582 25.29 -29.62 4.71
C ARG A 582 24.37 -28.41 4.86
N VAL A 583 23.32 -28.30 4.06
CA VAL A 583 22.31 -27.25 4.18
C VAL A 583 21.08 -27.78 4.91
N SER A 584 20.82 -27.24 6.10
CA SER A 584 19.68 -27.61 6.93
C SER A 584 18.69 -26.45 7.05
N PHE A 585 17.45 -26.75 7.45
CA PHE A 585 16.34 -25.80 7.50
C PHE A 585 15.73 -25.83 8.90
N VAL A 586 15.64 -24.68 9.55
CA VAL A 586 15.08 -24.53 10.90
C VAL A 586 14.02 -23.43 10.88
N ALA A 587 12.84 -23.74 11.39
CA ALA A 587 11.74 -22.80 11.51
C ALA A 587 11.84 -21.98 12.80
N GLY A 588 11.63 -20.67 12.70
CA GLY A 588 11.49 -19.78 13.86
C GLY A 588 11.44 -18.30 13.49
N ASP A 589 11.10 -17.47 14.47
CA ASP A 589 11.09 -16.02 14.40
C ASP A 589 12.36 -15.48 15.06
N PHE A 590 13.27 -14.90 14.28
CA PHE A 590 14.58 -14.45 14.80
C PHE A 590 14.46 -13.31 15.82
N PHE A 591 13.32 -12.62 15.92
CA PHE A 591 13.07 -11.65 17.00
C PHE A 591 12.61 -12.34 18.28
N LYS A 592 11.88 -13.46 18.20
CA LYS A 592 11.28 -14.13 19.37
C LYS A 592 12.06 -15.34 19.86
N ASP A 593 12.43 -16.22 18.96
CA ASP A 593 12.95 -17.56 19.27
C ASP A 593 14.48 -17.57 19.49
N GLU A 594 15.00 -18.64 20.08
CA GLU A 594 16.45 -18.82 20.21
C GLU A 594 17.08 -19.04 18.82
N LEU A 595 18.21 -18.36 18.56
CA LEU A 595 18.91 -18.50 17.29
C LEU A 595 19.73 -19.80 17.28
N PRO A 596 19.78 -20.55 16.16
CA PRO A 596 20.72 -21.66 16.01
C PRO A 596 22.15 -21.20 16.26
N LYS A 597 22.91 -21.96 17.04
CA LYS A 597 24.32 -21.67 17.29
C LYS A 597 25.12 -21.88 16.01
N ALA A 598 25.92 -20.88 15.63
CA ALA A 598 26.80 -20.94 14.47
C ALA A 598 28.05 -20.10 14.69
N ASP A 599 29.10 -20.40 13.93
CA ASP A 599 30.33 -19.61 13.91
C ASP A 599 30.18 -18.35 13.03
N VAL A 600 29.31 -18.40 12.02
CA VAL A 600 29.00 -17.31 11.10
C VAL A 600 27.50 -17.04 11.09
N TYR A 601 27.07 -15.81 11.34
CA TYR A 601 25.69 -15.38 11.09
C TYR A 601 25.61 -14.54 9.82
N ILE A 602 24.79 -14.96 8.87
CA ILE A 602 24.60 -14.30 7.58
C ILE A 602 23.26 -13.54 7.62
N LEU A 603 23.32 -12.26 7.27
CA LEU A 603 22.19 -11.35 7.15
C LEU A 603 22.20 -10.75 5.75
N ALA A 604 21.59 -11.44 4.80
CA ALA A 604 21.52 -10.99 3.41
C ALA A 604 20.15 -10.36 3.14
N ARG A 605 20.11 -9.05 2.85
CA ARG A 605 18.87 -8.32 2.56
C ARG A 605 17.85 -8.39 3.69
N ILE A 606 18.30 -8.18 4.93
CA ILE A 606 17.47 -8.23 6.14
C ILE A 606 17.41 -6.87 6.83
N LEU A 607 18.57 -6.24 7.07
CA LEU A 607 18.64 -5.07 7.96
C LEU A 607 18.02 -3.81 7.35
N HIS A 608 17.88 -3.74 6.03
CA HIS A 608 17.25 -2.61 5.36
C HIS A 608 15.72 -2.59 5.49
N ASP A 609 15.10 -3.72 5.82
CA ASP A 609 13.64 -3.84 5.94
C ASP A 609 13.11 -3.37 7.30
N TRP A 610 13.96 -3.34 8.33
CA TRP A 610 13.57 -3.14 9.72
C TRP A 610 14.03 -1.79 10.28
N SER A 611 13.22 -1.26 11.20
CA SER A 611 13.56 -0.06 11.97
C SER A 611 14.86 -0.25 12.78
N ASP A 612 15.53 0.85 13.11
CA ASP A 612 16.78 0.81 13.87
C ASP A 612 16.60 0.04 15.20
N GLU A 613 15.47 0.20 15.90
CA GLU A 613 15.19 -0.54 17.15
C GLU A 613 15.18 -2.05 16.96
N LYS A 614 14.47 -2.54 15.93
CA LYS A 614 14.42 -3.97 15.61
C LYS A 614 15.79 -4.49 15.20
N VAL A 615 16.54 -3.71 14.41
CA VAL A 615 17.91 -4.05 14.02
C VAL A 615 18.81 -4.20 15.25
N HIS A 616 18.73 -3.28 16.22
CA HIS A 616 19.47 -3.40 17.48
C HIS A 616 19.07 -4.66 18.27
N ILE A 617 17.78 -5.00 18.34
CA ILE A 617 17.32 -6.24 19.00
C ILE A 617 17.94 -7.48 18.34
N LEU A 618 17.90 -7.57 17.02
CA LEU A 618 18.43 -8.71 16.27
C LEU A 618 19.95 -8.84 16.47
N LEU A 619 20.71 -7.76 16.31
CA LEU A 619 22.16 -7.79 16.48
C LEU A 619 22.56 -8.14 17.93
N SER A 620 21.82 -7.67 18.93
CA SER A 620 22.02 -8.07 20.32
C SER A 620 21.75 -9.56 20.56
N LYS A 621 20.75 -10.15 19.89
CA LYS A 621 20.50 -11.60 19.97
C LYS A 621 21.63 -12.40 19.32
N ILE A 622 22.13 -11.95 18.18
CA ILE A 622 23.27 -12.58 17.50
C ILE A 622 24.51 -12.50 18.39
N ALA A 623 24.81 -11.34 18.97
CA ALA A 623 25.95 -11.16 19.87
C ALA A 623 25.88 -12.11 21.10
N LYS A 624 24.69 -12.35 21.64
CA LYS A 624 24.47 -13.30 22.74
C LYS A 624 24.62 -14.77 22.32
N ALA A 625 24.32 -15.10 21.07
CA ALA A 625 24.42 -16.46 20.54
C ALA A 625 25.86 -16.80 20.09
N CYS A 626 26.66 -15.79 19.77
CA CYS A 626 28.05 -15.93 19.35
C CYS A 626 28.99 -16.39 20.48
N ASN A 627 29.92 -17.28 20.13
CA ASN A 627 31.12 -17.55 20.92
C ASN A 627 32.26 -16.57 20.53
N PRO A 628 33.35 -16.45 21.31
CA PRO A 628 34.52 -15.69 20.88
C PRO A 628 35.05 -16.15 19.52
N GLY A 629 35.33 -15.20 18.61
CA GLY A 629 35.75 -15.49 17.24
C GLY A 629 34.62 -15.76 16.23
N CYS A 630 33.36 -15.73 16.68
CA CYS A 630 32.16 -15.71 15.83
C CYS A 630 32.19 -14.50 14.88
N CYS A 631 31.57 -14.61 13.72
CA CYS A 631 31.47 -13.48 12.79
C CYS A 631 30.04 -13.25 12.29
N VAL A 632 29.79 -12.00 11.90
CA VAL A 632 28.55 -11.57 11.26
C VAL A 632 28.90 -11.07 9.87
N LEU A 633 28.24 -11.65 8.87
CA LEU A 633 28.29 -11.22 7.49
C LEU A 633 26.98 -10.54 7.14
N VAL A 634 27.03 -9.23 6.88
CA VAL A 634 25.88 -8.47 6.36
C VAL A 634 26.07 -8.28 4.87
N SER A 635 25.05 -8.60 4.07
CA SER A 635 25.06 -8.36 2.62
C SER A 635 23.83 -7.55 2.19
N GLU A 636 24.08 -6.33 1.75
CA GLU A 636 23.06 -5.31 1.45
C GLU A 636 23.52 -4.46 0.26
N ILE A 637 22.68 -3.55 -0.23
CA ILE A 637 23.12 -2.52 -1.18
C ILE A 637 23.73 -1.38 -0.37
N PHE A 638 25.06 -1.24 -0.35
CA PHE A 638 25.69 -0.17 0.41
C PHE A 638 25.57 1.14 -0.35
N LEU A 639 25.19 2.19 0.38
CA LEU A 639 25.23 3.55 -0.15
C LEU A 639 26.65 4.09 -0.11
N ASP A 640 26.98 4.96 -1.07
CA ASP A 640 28.14 5.83 -1.00
C ASP A 640 28.05 6.68 0.28
N GLU A 641 29.20 7.02 0.87
CA GLU A 641 29.24 7.79 2.12
C GLU A 641 28.60 9.19 1.98
N ASP A 642 28.64 9.77 0.78
CA ASP A 642 27.96 11.03 0.45
C ASP A 642 26.50 10.85 -0.02
N ARG A 643 26.03 9.59 -0.04
CA ARG A 643 24.67 9.15 -0.41
C ARG A 643 24.25 9.52 -1.83
N LYS A 644 25.18 9.70 -2.78
CA LYS A 644 24.85 9.96 -4.19
C LYS A 644 24.54 8.69 -4.99
N GLY A 645 24.99 7.54 -4.52
CA GLY A 645 24.80 6.26 -5.18
C GLY A 645 24.88 5.07 -4.23
N PRO A 646 24.76 3.85 -4.77
CA PRO A 646 24.30 3.57 -6.13
C PRO A 646 22.81 3.88 -6.26
N SER A 647 22.37 4.33 -7.45
CA SER A 647 20.98 4.73 -7.70
C SER A 647 19.98 3.64 -7.36
N ARG A 648 20.34 2.36 -7.52
CA ARG A 648 19.49 1.21 -7.16
C ARG A 648 19.07 1.23 -5.69
N GLY A 649 20.00 1.49 -4.77
CA GLY A 649 19.71 1.53 -3.34
C GLY A 649 18.80 2.70 -2.97
N LEU A 650 19.08 3.88 -3.54
CA LEU A 650 18.27 5.08 -3.33
C LEU A 650 16.86 4.96 -3.90
N LEU A 651 16.72 4.38 -5.10
CA LEU A 651 15.41 4.10 -5.70
C LEU A 651 14.65 3.05 -4.89
N GLN A 652 15.32 2.02 -4.36
CA GLN A 652 14.67 1.04 -3.50
C GLN A 652 14.12 1.68 -2.21
N ALA A 653 14.86 2.61 -1.61
CA ALA A 653 14.43 3.31 -0.39
C ALA A 653 13.11 4.08 -0.56
N LEU A 654 12.73 4.44 -1.79
CA LEU A 654 11.42 5.07 -2.09
C LEU A 654 10.22 4.15 -1.89
N SER A 655 10.45 2.86 -1.62
CA SER A 655 9.38 1.93 -1.20
C SER A 655 8.93 2.16 0.25
N LEU A 656 9.68 2.99 1.01
CA LEU A 656 9.35 3.44 2.37
C LEU A 656 8.99 2.29 3.33
N THR A 657 9.79 1.22 3.30
CA THR A 657 9.78 0.15 4.30
C THR A 657 10.00 0.70 5.72
N GLU A 658 9.80 -0.13 6.75
CA GLU A 658 10.09 0.30 8.13
C GLU A 658 11.57 0.66 8.34
N GLY A 659 12.47 0.05 7.56
CA GLY A 659 13.91 0.29 7.62
C GLY A 659 14.47 1.28 6.59
N ARG A 660 15.80 1.28 6.47
CA ARG A 660 16.55 2.20 5.60
C ARG A 660 17.80 1.56 5.01
N GLN A 661 18.22 2.04 3.84
CA GLN A 661 19.55 1.76 3.29
C GLN A 661 20.63 2.53 4.06
N ARG A 662 21.82 1.93 4.15
CA ARG A 662 22.95 2.46 4.94
C ARG A 662 24.25 2.35 4.16
N SER A 663 25.21 3.21 4.46
CA SER A 663 26.58 3.08 3.95
C SER A 663 27.35 1.97 4.68
N ALA A 664 28.51 1.61 4.15
CA ALA A 664 29.39 0.64 4.80
C ALA A 664 29.88 1.14 6.18
N SER A 665 30.14 2.44 6.33
CA SER A 665 30.53 3.04 7.62
C SER A 665 29.40 2.98 8.65
N GLU A 666 28.16 3.23 8.23
CA GLU A 666 26.98 3.13 9.10
C GLU A 666 26.76 1.69 9.59
N TYR A 667 26.87 0.69 8.70
CA TYR A 667 26.83 -0.72 9.11
C TYR A 667 27.98 -1.09 10.04
N SER A 668 29.20 -0.60 9.77
CA SER A 668 30.36 -0.84 10.62
C SER A 668 30.16 -0.30 12.03
N LEU A 669 29.64 0.93 12.16
CA LEU A 669 29.37 1.55 13.46
C LEU A 669 28.26 0.81 14.22
N LEU A 670 27.20 0.44 13.51
CA LEU A 670 26.09 -0.34 14.06
C LEU A 670 26.58 -1.69 14.61
N LEU A 671 27.33 -2.46 13.82
CA LEU A 671 27.89 -3.75 14.24
C LEU A 671 28.86 -3.59 15.42
N LYS A 672 29.71 -2.56 15.39
CA LYS A 672 30.63 -2.23 16.49
C LYS A 672 29.90 -1.96 17.81
N SER A 673 28.72 -1.34 17.77
CA SER A 673 27.92 -1.08 18.97
C SER A 673 27.42 -2.35 19.67
N HIS A 674 27.46 -3.51 19.00
CA HIS A 674 27.10 -4.83 19.55
C HIS A 674 28.30 -5.77 19.74
N GLY A 675 29.53 -5.23 19.76
CA GLY A 675 30.74 -6.01 20.05
C GLY A 675 31.36 -6.74 18.85
N PHE A 676 30.88 -6.48 17.63
CA PHE A 676 31.51 -6.98 16.40
C PHE A 676 32.53 -5.96 15.90
N THR A 677 33.81 -6.26 16.05
CA THR A 677 34.92 -5.38 15.65
C THR A 677 35.58 -5.89 14.36
N ALA A 678 36.62 -5.19 13.88
CA ALA A 678 37.39 -5.56 12.69
C ALA A 678 36.57 -5.72 11.38
N ALA A 679 35.78 -4.70 11.03
CA ALA A 679 35.00 -4.66 9.80
C ALA A 679 35.87 -4.76 8.53
N GLN A 680 35.59 -5.75 7.69
CA GLN A 680 36.11 -5.86 6.33
C GLN A 680 34.97 -5.67 5.34
N VAL A 681 35.12 -4.72 4.43
CA VAL A 681 34.10 -4.39 3.41
C VAL A 681 34.57 -4.88 2.05
N LYS A 682 33.66 -5.49 1.30
CA LYS A 682 33.88 -5.95 -0.08
C LYS A 682 32.71 -5.51 -0.96
N HIS A 683 33.05 -4.75 -1.99
CA HIS A 683 32.13 -4.48 -3.09
C HIS A 683 32.19 -5.63 -4.07
N THR A 684 31.07 -6.31 -4.31
CA THR A 684 31.04 -7.45 -5.24
C THR A 684 30.98 -7.02 -6.71
N HIS A 685 30.69 -5.74 -6.95
CA HIS A 685 30.35 -5.18 -8.27
C HIS A 685 29.13 -5.85 -8.93
N ASN A 686 28.32 -6.56 -8.14
CA ASN A 686 27.03 -7.13 -8.54
C ASN A 686 25.89 -6.45 -7.75
N LEU A 687 24.78 -7.13 -7.48
CA LEU A 687 23.58 -6.55 -6.88
C LEU A 687 23.70 -6.22 -5.38
N LEU A 688 24.67 -6.81 -4.66
CA LEU A 688 24.84 -6.66 -3.21
C LEU A 688 26.31 -6.54 -2.85
N ASP A 689 26.62 -5.71 -1.87
CA ASP A 689 27.93 -5.64 -1.24
C ASP A 689 27.95 -6.55 0.01
N ALA A 690 29.12 -6.72 0.62
CA ALA A 690 29.26 -7.51 1.82
C ALA A 690 30.21 -6.86 2.83
N ILE A 691 29.86 -6.96 4.11
CA ILE A 691 30.72 -6.60 5.25
C ILE A 691 30.80 -7.78 6.21
N LEU A 692 32.01 -8.10 6.66
CA LEU A 692 32.29 -9.13 7.64
C LEU A 692 32.89 -8.48 8.90
N CYS A 693 32.28 -8.73 10.06
CA CYS A 693 32.82 -8.31 11.36
C CYS A 693 32.97 -9.54 12.28
N VAL A 694 33.94 -9.49 13.19
CA VAL A 694 34.29 -10.61 14.08
C VAL A 694 34.12 -10.17 15.54
N THR A 695 33.65 -11.05 16.42
CA THR A 695 33.64 -10.81 17.87
C THR A 695 35.05 -10.99 18.45
N GLU A 696 35.43 -10.10 19.36
CA GLU A 696 36.69 -10.24 20.13
C GLU A 696 36.67 -11.42 21.11
#